data_AF-A0A2G7EMJ1-F1
#
_entry.id   AF-A0A2G7EMJ1-F1
#
_cell.length_a   1.000
_cell.length_b   1.000
_cell.length_c   1.000
_cell.angle_alpha   90.00
_cell.angle_beta   90.00
_cell.angle_gamma   90.00
#
_symmetry.space_group_name_H-M   'P 1'
#
loop_
_entity.id
_entity.type
_entity.pdbx_description
1 polymer ?
#
loop_
_entity_poly.entity_id
_entity_poly.type
_entity_poly.pdbx_seq_one_letter_code
_entity_poly.pdbx_strand_id
1 'polypeptide(L)'
;MSLGLSEKNDTPDAASTTIKSSDISVEESPGQGRGNVHYVKRTENDSLPEYEGDVIPGYDANLMRARASLSSAEEKKLLRRIDWHLIPLLAIMYMLKSVDFTNVSYAQTMDKGTSRNILTELKMTSNQYNLVTTMYYIPYIIAEAPSNLLLKGVRPSIWQARIMVSWGVVLCCHAAVTNRQGLYAVRFFLGLFEAGLWPGMLVQLCYWYRPDEIAPRIVLVTLLGNFSTVISGVLAFAFNGVTTGGLSGWKWLVLTEGIFTVILGIIVYFLLPDFPSTASWLSERERTFVEARLPSNAPRAAEANFNLRELLTTLQNKRIWLFLLCWAFFTVGTTGLTFYQPTVIANLGFTSMGESLLLNIPSAVFAVLLTVVFGILADTGRIPQPAIPLAFMIVIEACYGVLYAFPNTGGVYAATILAGGLSTAWYVMMWPWRVQTTEGATGSAFAIAFANSYGQIGGAVGSQLFNSRYAPRYTTSFGIAMGFVGMAIIMNLITWGFTWRVDVDTRKLKRIRLAAAKQNQAVLDDVDIHAGEKRQTHAWPMNLFSRSDHNLQRVGIMKATDLLYVTALIARALALGHQQPLIKDISQDLDQIIDSSPLLSFHRALVQIPSISEHEKDVGEYVLDFLASQNFTVEKQIVTPERASEEERFNIYAYVGKNRHPDVLVTSHIDTVPPFIPYSLHAPTSDTGSFNRTDLIIAGRGTVDAKASVAAIVFAALETLDENPNASIGLLFDVGEENSGVGMKHFSNSELNPTPPTYHTVIFGEPTELSLVAAHKGTLGFKLIADGKAAHSGYPWLGESAISSLIPVLAYLDTLQDLPTEKGGLLRSETLGKSTLNIGRVHGGIASNVVPAHAEAAVSVRLAAGTPEDTRTIIERAVTKVTGGDRSVYPDFGDRKAGAPPQYFDVDVDGFEVITVNYGTDAPALKIHDQGTRRVKKYLYGPGSILVAHADNEAITVGELEEAVRGYKRLIATSL
;
A
#
# COMPACT_ATOMS: atom_id res chain seq x y z
N MET A 1 6.88 65.12 -65.40
CA MET A 1 7.54 66.43 -65.26
C MET A 1 8.16 66.46 -63.87
N SER A 2 9.49 66.56 -63.84
CA SER A 2 10.36 66.59 -62.66
C SER A 2 9.88 67.61 -61.62
N LEU A 3 10.08 67.29 -60.33
CA LEU A 3 10.68 68.21 -59.36
C LEU A 3 11.07 67.40 -58.10
N GLY A 4 12.38 67.24 -57.91
CA GLY A 4 12.96 66.72 -56.67
C GLY A 4 13.20 67.83 -55.66
N LEU A 5 13.26 67.46 -54.39
CA LEU A 5 13.95 68.24 -53.37
C LEU A 5 14.76 67.30 -52.48
N SER A 6 16.01 67.72 -52.29
CA SER A 6 17.10 67.13 -51.54
C SER A 6 16.87 67.34 -50.04
N GLU A 7 17.09 66.29 -49.24
CA GLU A 7 17.35 66.41 -47.81
C GLU A 7 18.83 66.13 -47.55
N LYS A 8 19.49 67.13 -46.97
CA LYS A 8 20.83 67.08 -46.38
C LYS A 8 20.59 67.16 -44.87
N ASN A 9 20.94 66.13 -44.12
CA ASN A 9 21.07 66.21 -42.67
C ASN A 9 22.47 65.73 -42.28
N ASP A 10 23.29 66.68 -41.87
CA ASP A 10 24.51 66.46 -41.08
C ASP A 10 24.13 66.39 -39.59
N THR A 11 24.79 65.49 -38.84
CA THR A 11 25.11 65.45 -37.39
C THR A 11 24.87 64.06 -36.78
N PRO A 12 25.58 63.67 -35.70
CA PRO A 12 27.03 63.49 -35.59
C PRO A 12 27.39 62.04 -35.17
N ASP A 13 28.67 61.68 -35.31
CA ASP A 13 29.27 60.41 -34.91
C ASP A 13 28.79 59.88 -33.54
N ALA A 14 28.02 58.79 -33.57
CA ALA A 14 27.94 57.83 -32.47
C ALA A 14 28.71 56.58 -32.91
N ALA A 15 29.85 56.33 -32.28
CA ALA A 15 30.72 55.19 -32.55
C ALA A 15 29.92 53.89 -32.61
N SER A 16 29.77 53.32 -33.81
CA SER A 16 29.14 52.03 -34.04
C SER A 16 30.09 50.92 -33.58
N THR A 17 29.77 50.25 -32.48
CA THR A 17 30.45 49.01 -32.09
C THR A 17 29.93 47.87 -32.97
N THR A 18 30.51 47.72 -34.15
CA THR A 18 30.29 46.59 -35.05
C THR A 18 31.00 45.36 -34.48
N ILE A 19 30.28 44.26 -34.24
CA ILE A 19 30.87 42.99 -33.81
C ILE A 19 31.58 42.37 -35.03
N LYS A 20 32.91 42.38 -35.04
CA LYS A 20 33.70 41.70 -36.08
C LYS A 20 33.79 40.21 -35.74
N SER A 21 34.10 39.34 -36.71
CA SER A 21 34.33 37.90 -36.43
C SER A 21 35.41 37.66 -35.35
N SER A 22 36.27 38.65 -35.11
CA SER A 22 37.26 38.68 -34.02
C SER A 22 36.67 38.85 -32.61
N ASP A 23 35.41 39.23 -32.44
CA ASP A 23 34.74 39.40 -31.15
C ASP A 23 34.09 38.11 -30.62
N ILE A 24 33.98 37.09 -31.47
CA ILE A 24 33.66 35.72 -31.08
C ILE A 24 34.99 35.01 -30.81
N SER A 25 35.40 34.97 -29.55
CA SER A 25 36.57 34.17 -29.17
C SER A 25 36.19 32.70 -29.10
N VAL A 26 36.89 31.86 -29.84
CA VAL A 26 36.83 30.40 -29.70
C VAL A 26 38.01 29.97 -28.83
N GLU A 27 37.74 29.46 -27.63
CA GLU A 27 38.79 28.86 -26.79
C GLU A 27 38.75 27.33 -26.89
N GLU A 28 39.86 26.73 -27.34
CA GLU A 28 40.09 25.30 -27.18
C GLU A 28 40.39 24.99 -25.70
N SER A 29 39.52 24.24 -25.03
CA SER A 29 39.84 23.72 -23.70
C SER A 29 40.96 22.67 -23.79
N PRO A 30 42.06 22.80 -23.02
CA PRO A 30 43.16 21.86 -23.08
C PRO A 30 42.76 20.55 -22.38
N GLY A 31 42.41 19.53 -23.19
CA GLY A 31 42.23 18.15 -22.73
C GLY A 31 40.94 17.48 -23.22
N GLN A 32 41.10 16.67 -24.26
CA GLN A 32 40.13 15.73 -24.88
C GLN A 32 38.98 16.35 -25.67
N GLY A 33 39.04 16.15 -26.99
CA GLY A 33 38.19 16.78 -27.99
C GLY A 33 36.69 16.58 -27.80
N ARG A 34 35.97 17.72 -27.78
CA ARG A 34 34.59 17.92 -28.25
C ARG A 34 34.20 19.40 -28.09
N GLY A 35 33.93 20.08 -29.20
CA GLY A 35 33.19 21.34 -29.30
C GLY A 35 33.96 22.60 -28.86
N ASN A 36 34.25 23.47 -29.82
CA ASN A 36 34.63 24.86 -29.55
C ASN A 36 33.48 25.57 -28.82
N VAL A 37 33.75 26.20 -27.66
CA VAL A 37 32.75 26.98 -26.91
C VAL A 37 32.76 28.43 -27.42
N HIS A 38 31.58 28.96 -27.72
CA HIS A 38 31.37 30.27 -28.34
C HIS A 38 30.91 31.31 -27.31
N TYR A 39 31.57 32.47 -27.33
CA TYR A 39 31.30 33.58 -26.41
C TYR A 39 30.90 34.86 -27.17
N VAL A 40 30.09 35.71 -26.55
CA VAL A 40 29.72 37.05 -27.05
C VAL A 40 29.84 38.08 -25.93
N LYS A 41 30.47 39.23 -26.19
CA LYS A 41 30.52 40.37 -25.26
C LYS A 41 29.16 41.09 -25.18
N ARG A 42 28.76 41.49 -23.98
CA ARG A 42 27.50 42.24 -23.75
C ARG A 42 27.75 43.75 -23.85
N THR A 43 26.84 44.48 -24.51
CA THR A 43 26.99 45.92 -24.77
C THR A 43 26.24 46.78 -23.75
N GLU A 44 26.76 47.98 -23.48
CA GLU A 44 26.12 49.00 -22.61
C GLU A 44 25.20 49.98 -23.38
N ASN A 45 25.20 49.97 -24.72
CA ASN A 45 24.45 50.92 -25.56
C ASN A 45 23.15 50.35 -26.17
N ASP A 46 22.16 51.23 -26.40
CA ASP A 46 20.78 50.96 -26.87
C ASP A 46 20.63 50.46 -28.33
N SER A 47 21.72 50.25 -29.08
CA SER A 47 21.67 49.85 -30.50
C SER A 47 21.92 48.35 -30.71
N LEU A 48 21.06 47.68 -31.48
CA LEU A 48 21.17 46.26 -31.85
C LEU A 48 22.32 46.04 -32.89
N PRO A 49 23.29 45.14 -32.67
CA PRO A 49 24.44 44.95 -33.59
C PRO A 49 24.12 44.10 -34.83
N GLU A 50 24.64 44.45 -36.02
CA GLU A 50 24.50 43.67 -37.26
C GLU A 50 25.50 42.50 -37.36
N TYR A 51 25.12 41.42 -38.07
CA TYR A 51 25.91 40.17 -38.21
C TYR A 51 25.94 39.69 -39.67
N GLU A 52 27.13 39.40 -40.19
CA GLU A 52 27.38 38.65 -41.43
C GLU A 52 28.38 37.51 -41.13
N GLY A 53 27.93 36.25 -41.15
CA GLY A 53 28.79 35.08 -40.91
C GLY A 53 28.04 33.73 -40.82
N ASP A 54 28.75 32.61 -40.99
CA ASP A 54 28.21 31.27 -41.27
C ASP A 54 27.28 30.67 -40.19
N VAL A 55 26.32 29.89 -40.68
CA VAL A 55 25.19 29.32 -39.94
C VAL A 55 25.64 28.28 -38.91
N ILE A 56 25.57 28.66 -37.63
CA ILE A 56 25.54 27.71 -36.50
C ILE A 56 24.13 27.06 -36.48
N PRO A 57 23.99 25.73 -36.40
CA PRO A 57 22.67 25.08 -36.35
C PRO A 57 21.84 25.58 -35.15
N GLY A 58 20.68 26.21 -35.41
CA GLY A 58 19.81 26.80 -34.38
C GLY A 58 20.04 28.28 -34.06
N TYR A 59 20.89 28.98 -34.83
CA TYR A 59 21.23 30.40 -34.63
C TYR A 59 20.19 31.35 -35.24
N ASP A 60 19.56 32.17 -34.40
CA ASP A 60 18.73 33.30 -34.81
C ASP A 60 19.42 34.62 -34.42
N ALA A 61 19.86 35.37 -35.43
CA ALA A 61 20.62 36.60 -35.26
C ALA A 61 19.84 37.69 -34.50
N ASN A 62 18.51 37.74 -34.62
CA ASN A 62 17.68 38.74 -33.92
C ASN A 62 17.57 38.39 -32.42
N LEU A 63 17.43 37.10 -32.11
CA LEU A 63 17.46 36.55 -30.75
C LEU A 63 18.81 36.84 -30.05
N MET A 64 19.93 36.73 -30.78
CA MET A 64 21.26 36.99 -30.24
C MET A 64 21.52 38.48 -29.96
N ARG A 65 21.02 39.39 -30.80
CA ARG A 65 21.08 40.84 -30.52
C ARG A 65 20.34 41.20 -29.24
N ALA A 66 19.15 40.64 -29.07
CA ALA A 66 18.36 40.84 -27.86
C ALA A 66 19.02 40.21 -26.61
N ARG A 67 19.75 39.10 -26.73
CA ARG A 67 20.53 38.49 -25.62
C ARG A 67 21.74 39.32 -25.16
N ALA A 68 22.31 40.15 -26.03
CA ALA A 68 23.42 41.05 -25.70
C ALA A 68 22.98 42.44 -25.23
N SER A 69 21.66 42.72 -25.25
CA SER A 69 21.09 44.05 -25.02
C SER A 69 21.12 44.54 -23.56
N LEU A 70 21.52 43.71 -22.59
CA LEU A 70 21.71 44.11 -21.19
C LEU A 70 23.09 43.67 -20.69
N SER A 71 23.73 44.51 -19.88
CA SER A 71 24.94 44.14 -19.14
C SER A 71 24.67 43.03 -18.12
N SER A 72 25.72 42.34 -17.65
CA SER A 72 25.61 41.32 -16.58
C SER A 72 25.01 41.88 -15.29
N ALA A 73 25.29 43.15 -14.96
CA ALA A 73 24.72 43.82 -13.78
C ALA A 73 23.22 44.12 -13.96
N GLU A 74 22.81 44.58 -15.14
CA GLU A 74 21.41 44.86 -15.46
C GLU A 74 20.57 43.58 -15.54
N GLU A 75 21.09 42.51 -16.17
CA GLU A 75 20.41 41.19 -16.16
C GLU A 75 20.19 40.73 -14.72
N LYS A 76 21.21 40.83 -13.84
CA LYS A 76 21.08 40.43 -12.44
C LYS A 76 20.05 41.26 -11.69
N LYS A 77 19.96 42.57 -11.97
CA LYS A 77 18.95 43.47 -11.38
C LYS A 77 17.55 43.13 -11.87
N LEU A 78 17.39 42.87 -13.17
CA LEU A 78 16.13 42.45 -13.79
C LEU A 78 15.65 41.11 -13.23
N LEU A 79 16.53 40.10 -13.15
CA LEU A 79 16.21 38.79 -12.57
C LEU A 79 15.75 38.90 -11.12
N ARG A 80 16.41 39.72 -10.30
CA ARG A 80 15.96 39.99 -8.93
C ARG A 80 14.57 40.62 -8.88
N ARG A 81 14.26 41.51 -9.82
CA ARG A 81 12.93 42.13 -9.90
C ARG A 81 11.87 41.10 -10.30
N ILE A 82 12.17 40.21 -11.25
CA ILE A 82 11.32 39.06 -11.60
C ILE A 82 11.13 38.15 -10.38
N ASP A 83 12.22 37.82 -9.68
CA ASP A 83 12.20 36.97 -8.49
C ASP A 83 11.25 37.53 -7.42
N TRP A 84 11.25 38.84 -7.18
CA TRP A 84 10.34 39.50 -6.22
C TRP A 84 8.86 39.44 -6.59
N HIS A 85 8.51 39.37 -7.88
CA HIS A 85 7.11 39.29 -8.32
C HIS A 85 6.59 37.87 -8.36
N LEU A 86 7.46 36.87 -8.55
CA LEU A 86 7.04 35.47 -8.71
C LEU A 86 7.31 34.62 -7.46
N ILE A 87 8.55 34.62 -6.96
CA ILE A 87 9.01 33.62 -5.99
C ILE A 87 8.25 33.72 -4.66
N PRO A 88 8.02 34.92 -4.07
CA PRO A 88 7.24 35.01 -2.83
C PRO A 88 5.83 34.45 -2.96
N LEU A 89 5.13 34.77 -4.07
CA LEU A 89 3.75 34.30 -4.28
C LEU A 89 3.72 32.78 -4.48
N LEU A 90 4.59 32.26 -5.35
CA LEU A 90 4.74 30.81 -5.58
C LEU A 90 5.12 30.07 -4.28
N ALA A 91 6.01 30.64 -3.46
CA ALA A 91 6.40 30.05 -2.18
C ALA A 91 5.22 29.96 -1.21
N ILE A 92 4.39 31.01 -1.10
CA ILE A 92 3.20 31.01 -0.24
C ILE A 92 2.15 30.02 -0.76
N MET A 93 1.95 29.94 -2.08
CA MET A 93 1.04 28.96 -2.68
C MET A 93 1.48 27.52 -2.38
N TYR A 94 2.76 27.22 -2.52
CA TYR A 94 3.30 25.91 -2.17
C TYR A 94 3.26 25.64 -0.66
N MET A 95 3.48 26.66 0.18
CA MET A 95 3.33 26.55 1.62
C MET A 95 1.91 26.14 2.01
N LEU A 96 0.87 26.79 1.49
CA LEU A 96 -0.51 26.40 1.78
C LEU A 96 -0.82 24.99 1.30
N LYS A 97 -0.36 24.64 0.10
CA LYS A 97 -0.44 23.27 -0.39
C LYS A 97 0.14 22.27 0.63
N SER A 98 1.33 22.56 1.14
CA SER A 98 2.02 21.68 2.09
C SER A 98 1.34 21.66 3.47
N VAL A 99 0.78 22.77 3.95
CA VAL A 99 -0.07 22.79 5.17
C VAL A 99 -1.22 21.80 5.00
N ASP A 100 -2.03 21.99 3.96
CA ASP A 100 -3.24 21.23 3.69
C ASP A 100 -2.96 19.73 3.53
N PHE A 101 -1.83 19.40 2.89
CA PHE A 101 -1.35 18.04 2.75
C PHE A 101 -1.04 17.37 4.10
N THR A 102 -0.38 18.07 5.02
CA THR A 102 0.03 17.48 6.32
C THR A 102 -1.07 17.44 7.37
N ASN A 103 -2.15 18.20 7.18
CA ASN A 103 -3.26 18.28 8.14
C ASN A 103 -3.92 16.93 8.44
N VAL A 104 -3.97 16.02 7.48
CA VAL A 104 -4.52 14.68 7.71
C VAL A 104 -3.76 13.91 8.79
N SER A 105 -2.44 14.08 8.85
CA SER A 105 -1.56 13.40 9.80
C SER A 105 -1.70 13.99 11.20
N TYR A 106 -1.78 15.32 11.31
CA TYR A 106 -2.00 16.01 12.58
C TYR A 106 -3.42 15.82 13.12
N ALA A 107 -4.44 15.88 12.27
CA ALA A 107 -5.83 15.68 12.67
C ALA A 107 -6.06 14.29 13.31
N GLN A 108 -5.28 13.29 12.93
CA GLN A 108 -5.34 11.94 13.53
C GLN A 108 -4.97 11.95 15.02
N THR A 109 -4.02 12.81 15.42
CA THR A 109 -3.49 12.87 16.79
C THR A 109 -4.12 13.97 17.65
N MET A 110 -4.78 14.96 17.05
CA MET A 110 -5.54 15.98 17.77
C MET A 110 -6.70 15.39 18.57
N ASP A 111 -6.96 15.92 19.76
CA ASP A 111 -8.05 15.52 20.67
C ASP A 111 -8.09 14.01 20.99
N LYS A 112 -6.97 13.28 20.79
CA LYS A 112 -6.88 11.82 20.95
C LYS A 112 -7.27 11.41 22.38
N GLY A 113 -8.10 10.37 22.50
CA GLY A 113 -8.69 9.92 23.76
C GLY A 113 -10.01 10.60 24.13
N THR A 114 -10.50 11.53 23.31
CA THR A 114 -11.82 12.19 23.49
C THR A 114 -12.82 11.78 22.41
N SER A 115 -14.11 12.08 22.62
CA SER A 115 -15.17 11.90 21.61
C SER A 115 -15.09 12.88 20.43
N ARG A 116 -14.14 13.82 20.46
CA ARG A 116 -13.95 14.87 19.44
C ARG A 116 -12.75 14.60 18.52
N ASN A 117 -11.99 13.54 18.76
CA ASN A 117 -10.98 13.06 17.83
C ASN A 117 -11.63 12.63 16.51
N ILE A 118 -10.95 12.86 15.39
CA ILE A 118 -11.49 12.53 14.06
C ILE A 118 -11.86 11.04 13.90
N LEU A 119 -11.12 10.13 14.55
CA LEU A 119 -11.39 8.69 14.50
C LEU A 119 -12.64 8.33 15.31
N THR A 120 -12.79 8.89 16.51
CA THR A 120 -13.95 8.61 17.38
C THR A 120 -15.22 9.27 16.86
N GLU A 121 -15.13 10.54 16.42
CA GLU A 121 -16.25 11.31 15.90
C GLU A 121 -16.82 10.69 14.61
N LEU A 122 -15.97 10.15 13.73
CA LEU A 122 -16.38 9.54 12.47
C LEU A 122 -16.52 8.00 12.52
N LYS A 123 -16.30 7.39 13.69
CA LYS A 123 -16.35 5.93 13.93
C LYS A 123 -15.44 5.15 12.97
N MET A 124 -14.17 5.55 12.92
CA MET A 124 -13.15 4.99 12.04
C MET A 124 -12.05 4.29 12.82
N THR A 125 -11.62 3.13 12.33
CA THR A 125 -10.37 2.52 12.82
C THR A 125 -9.15 3.22 12.21
N SER A 126 -7.97 3.08 12.83
CA SER A 126 -6.71 3.62 12.28
C SER A 126 -6.44 3.11 10.86
N ASN A 127 -6.69 1.82 10.59
CA ASN A 127 -6.52 1.23 9.27
C ASN A 127 -7.51 1.80 8.24
N GLN A 128 -8.76 2.06 8.65
CA GLN A 128 -9.73 2.75 7.78
C GLN A 128 -9.28 4.19 7.51
N TYR A 129 -8.71 4.87 8.50
CA TYR A 129 -8.18 6.22 8.33
C TYR A 129 -7.02 6.29 7.33
N ASN A 130 -6.22 5.24 7.17
CA ASN A 130 -5.17 5.21 6.14
C ASN A 130 -5.74 5.40 4.73
N LEU A 131 -6.95 4.89 4.46
CA LEU A 131 -7.63 5.08 3.17
C LEU A 131 -7.88 6.55 2.82
N VAL A 132 -7.89 7.46 3.80
CA VAL A 132 -8.03 8.91 3.57
C VAL A 132 -6.94 9.44 2.63
N THR A 133 -5.70 8.96 2.78
CA THR A 133 -4.58 9.31 1.89
C THR A 133 -4.76 8.70 0.50
N THR A 134 -5.16 7.43 0.43
CA THR A 134 -5.42 6.73 -0.83
C THR A 134 -6.54 7.41 -1.63
N MET A 135 -7.62 7.81 -0.97
CA MET A 135 -8.75 8.53 -1.59
C MET A 135 -8.35 9.90 -2.15
N TYR A 136 -7.37 10.57 -1.53
CA TYR A 136 -6.80 11.81 -2.06
C TYR A 136 -5.89 11.55 -3.28
N TYR A 137 -4.98 10.57 -3.19
CA TYR A 137 -3.97 10.37 -4.22
C TYR A 137 -4.51 9.79 -5.53
N ILE A 138 -5.53 8.92 -5.50
CA ILE A 138 -6.11 8.33 -6.72
C ILE A 138 -6.55 9.42 -7.72
N PRO A 139 -7.49 10.33 -7.38
CA PRO A 139 -7.90 11.38 -8.29
C PRO A 139 -6.78 12.39 -8.58
N TYR A 140 -5.90 12.67 -7.62
CA TYR A 140 -4.75 13.56 -7.83
C TYR A 140 -3.83 13.07 -8.95
N ILE A 141 -3.47 11.79 -8.93
CA ILE A 141 -2.59 11.16 -9.94
C ILE A 141 -3.25 11.18 -11.31
N ILE A 142 -4.55 10.87 -11.38
CA ILE A 142 -5.30 10.84 -12.64
C ILE A 142 -5.46 12.24 -13.23
N ALA A 143 -5.74 13.24 -12.40
CA ALA A 143 -6.09 14.59 -12.84
C ALA A 143 -4.89 15.50 -13.07
N GLU A 144 -3.70 15.21 -12.53
CA GLU A 144 -2.53 16.09 -12.65
C GLU A 144 -2.09 16.33 -14.09
N ALA A 145 -1.91 15.25 -14.87
CA ALA A 145 -1.49 15.36 -16.26
C ALA A 145 -2.55 16.09 -17.12
N PRO A 146 -3.85 15.72 -17.08
CA PRO A 146 -4.91 16.50 -17.73
C PRO A 146 -4.94 17.97 -17.31
N SER A 147 -4.83 18.26 -16.02
CA SER A 147 -4.84 19.63 -15.49
C SER A 147 -3.73 20.49 -16.09
N ASN A 148 -2.53 19.94 -16.24
CA ASN A 148 -1.40 20.65 -16.85
C ASN A 148 -1.48 20.78 -18.36
N LEU A 149 -2.17 19.86 -19.05
CA LEU A 149 -2.47 20.03 -20.46
C LEU A 149 -3.45 21.19 -20.68
N LEU A 150 -4.44 21.34 -19.80
CA LEU A 150 -5.40 22.45 -19.84
C LEU A 150 -4.74 23.81 -19.53
N LEU A 151 -3.73 23.83 -18.65
CA LEU A 151 -2.94 25.03 -18.36
C LEU A 151 -2.29 25.64 -19.63
N LYS A 152 -2.03 24.86 -20.69
CA LYS A 152 -1.51 25.41 -21.96
C LYS A 152 -2.52 26.26 -22.72
N GLY A 153 -3.81 25.99 -22.54
CA GLY A 153 -4.90 26.72 -23.21
C GLY A 153 -5.43 27.90 -22.40
N VAL A 154 -4.94 28.11 -21.17
CA VAL A 154 -5.49 29.08 -20.22
C VAL A 154 -4.36 29.91 -19.61
N ARG A 155 -4.66 31.13 -19.16
CA ARG A 155 -3.70 31.97 -18.44
C ARG A 155 -3.31 31.33 -17.09
N PRO A 156 -2.02 31.29 -16.72
CA PRO A 156 -1.56 30.74 -15.46
C PRO A 156 -2.24 31.33 -14.21
N SER A 157 -2.43 32.64 -14.15
CA SER A 157 -3.15 33.34 -13.06
C SER A 157 -4.54 32.77 -12.83
N ILE A 158 -5.32 32.60 -13.91
CA ILE A 158 -6.69 32.10 -13.87
C ILE A 158 -6.71 30.62 -13.44
N TRP A 159 -5.85 29.80 -14.01
CA TRP A 159 -5.85 28.36 -13.74
C TRP A 159 -5.40 28.04 -12.32
N GLN A 160 -4.31 28.68 -11.86
CA GLN A 160 -3.80 28.47 -10.50
C GLN A 160 -4.77 29.04 -9.45
N ALA A 161 -5.38 30.20 -9.70
CA ALA A 161 -6.44 30.74 -8.84
C ALA A 161 -7.64 29.81 -8.75
N ARG A 162 -8.10 29.24 -9.88
CA ARG A 162 -9.21 28.27 -9.91
C ARG A 162 -8.89 27.07 -9.04
N ILE A 163 -7.68 26.49 -9.18
CA ILE A 163 -7.23 25.35 -8.37
C ILE A 163 -7.35 25.69 -6.88
N MET A 164 -6.74 26.79 -6.43
CA MET A 164 -6.74 27.19 -5.02
C MET A 164 -8.14 27.49 -4.47
N VAL A 165 -8.98 28.20 -5.23
CA VAL A 165 -10.36 28.49 -4.80
C VAL A 165 -11.18 27.19 -4.73
N SER A 166 -11.09 26.32 -5.74
CA SER A 166 -11.87 25.07 -5.77
C SER A 166 -11.41 24.09 -4.69
N TRP A 167 -10.11 23.92 -4.45
CA TRP A 167 -9.64 23.09 -3.34
C TRP A 167 -10.02 23.73 -2.00
N GLY A 168 -9.84 25.05 -1.84
CA GLY A 168 -10.10 25.74 -0.57
C GLY A 168 -11.55 25.59 -0.13
N VAL A 169 -12.49 25.67 -1.08
CA VAL A 169 -13.91 25.37 -0.84
C VAL A 169 -14.11 23.93 -0.38
N VAL A 170 -13.47 22.95 -1.01
CA VAL A 170 -13.57 21.54 -0.58
C VAL A 170 -12.93 21.31 0.78
N LEU A 171 -11.86 22.03 1.11
CA LEU A 171 -11.25 21.98 2.44
C LEU A 171 -12.23 22.51 3.51
N CYS A 172 -12.93 23.62 3.25
CA CYS A 172 -14.02 24.09 4.11
C CYS A 172 -15.13 23.04 4.28
N CYS A 173 -15.47 22.29 3.23
CA CYS A 173 -16.47 21.22 3.30
C CYS A 173 -16.07 20.05 4.22
N HIS A 174 -14.79 19.88 4.56
CA HIS A 174 -14.37 18.85 5.53
C HIS A 174 -14.99 19.08 6.91
N ALA A 175 -15.20 20.35 7.31
CA ALA A 175 -15.83 20.68 8.58
C ALA A 175 -17.29 20.22 8.68
N ALA A 176 -17.98 20.05 7.54
CA ALA A 176 -19.36 19.58 7.49
C ALA A 176 -19.52 18.05 7.57
N VAL A 177 -18.41 17.29 7.57
CA VAL A 177 -18.44 15.83 7.55
C VAL A 177 -18.82 15.27 8.94
N THR A 178 -19.68 14.25 8.93
CA THR A 178 -20.19 13.56 10.13
C THR A 178 -20.02 12.04 10.10
N ASN A 179 -19.50 11.48 9.01
CA ASN A 179 -19.22 10.05 8.88
C ASN A 179 -18.00 9.79 7.98
N ARG A 180 -17.48 8.56 8.04
CA ARG A 180 -16.30 8.12 7.26
C ARG A 180 -16.47 8.23 5.74
N GLN A 181 -17.66 7.94 5.21
CA GLN A 181 -17.91 8.00 3.77
C GLN A 181 -17.85 9.45 3.27
N GLY A 182 -18.37 10.40 4.06
CA GLY A 182 -18.25 11.82 3.81
C GLY A 182 -16.80 12.27 3.78
N LEU A 183 -15.97 11.79 4.70
CA LEU A 183 -14.53 12.10 4.73
C LEU A 183 -13.82 11.59 3.46
N TYR A 184 -14.11 10.37 3.04
CA TYR A 184 -13.55 9.82 1.80
C TYR A 184 -13.99 10.62 0.56
N ALA A 185 -15.26 11.04 0.50
CA ALA A 185 -15.78 11.83 -0.61
C ALA A 185 -15.09 13.20 -0.73
N VAL A 186 -14.99 13.96 0.38
CA VAL A 186 -14.32 15.27 0.34
C VAL A 186 -12.83 15.15 0.05
N ARG A 187 -12.19 14.05 0.46
CA ARG A 187 -10.77 13.77 0.15
C ARG A 187 -10.55 13.44 -1.32
N PHE A 188 -11.47 12.71 -1.93
CA PHE A 188 -11.46 12.47 -3.36
C PHE A 188 -11.54 13.79 -4.15
N PHE A 189 -12.49 14.66 -3.80
CA PHE A 189 -12.62 15.96 -4.46
C PHE A 189 -11.43 16.88 -4.18
N LEU A 190 -10.85 16.84 -2.97
CA LEU A 190 -9.65 17.60 -2.65
C LEU A 190 -8.50 17.22 -3.58
N GLY A 191 -8.22 15.93 -3.72
CA GLY A 191 -7.19 15.43 -4.63
C GLY A 191 -7.46 15.81 -6.10
N LEU A 192 -8.72 15.75 -6.53
CA LEU A 192 -9.13 16.14 -7.88
C LEU A 192 -8.88 17.63 -8.17
N PHE A 193 -9.23 18.52 -7.23
CA PHE A 193 -9.16 19.96 -7.43
C PHE A 193 -7.78 20.55 -7.16
N GLU A 194 -6.99 19.94 -6.28
CA GLU A 194 -5.60 20.33 -6.01
C GLU A 194 -4.64 19.91 -7.15
N ALA A 195 -5.04 18.90 -7.94
CA ALA A 195 -4.24 18.34 -9.01
C ALA A 195 -3.78 19.41 -10.03
N GLY A 196 -2.46 19.46 -10.23
CA GLY A 196 -1.81 20.30 -11.23
C GLY A 196 -1.23 21.61 -10.70
N LEU A 197 -1.41 21.97 -9.42
CA LEU A 197 -0.78 23.17 -8.86
C LEU A 197 0.73 23.13 -9.03
N TRP A 198 1.39 22.09 -8.52
CA TRP A 198 2.86 22.03 -8.48
C TRP A 198 3.50 21.98 -9.87
N PRO A 199 3.10 21.08 -10.78
CA PRO A 199 3.68 21.10 -12.13
C PRO A 199 3.29 22.39 -12.88
N GLY A 200 2.14 22.99 -12.59
CA GLY A 200 1.75 24.28 -13.16
C GLY A 200 2.66 25.43 -12.71
N MET A 201 3.11 25.41 -11.46
CA MET A 201 4.13 26.34 -10.96
C MET A 201 5.49 26.11 -11.61
N LEU A 202 5.87 24.85 -11.88
CA LEU A 202 7.12 24.55 -12.60
C LEU A 202 7.07 25.05 -14.04
N VAL A 203 5.95 24.84 -14.74
CA VAL A 203 5.71 25.42 -16.08
C VAL A 203 5.76 26.94 -16.02
N GLN A 204 5.21 27.54 -14.96
CA GLN A 204 5.28 28.98 -14.75
C GLN A 204 6.72 29.46 -14.67
N LEU A 205 7.60 28.77 -13.92
CA LEU A 205 9.02 29.13 -13.87
C LEU A 205 9.70 29.01 -15.26
N CYS A 206 9.30 28.03 -16.08
CA CYS A 206 9.83 27.88 -17.44
C CYS A 206 9.49 29.05 -18.39
N TYR A 207 8.39 29.78 -18.15
CA TYR A 207 8.07 30.99 -18.93
C TYR A 207 8.97 32.19 -18.62
N TRP A 208 9.63 32.18 -17.46
CA TRP A 208 10.37 33.35 -16.96
C TRP A 208 11.86 33.11 -16.80
N TYR A 209 12.31 31.85 -16.70
CA TYR A 209 13.68 31.48 -16.34
C TYR A 209 14.31 30.46 -17.30
N ARG A 210 15.64 30.52 -17.45
CA ARG A 210 16.40 29.50 -18.17
C ARG A 210 16.55 28.22 -17.31
N PRO A 211 16.73 27.04 -17.90
CA PRO A 211 16.88 25.77 -17.16
C PRO A 211 17.94 25.78 -16.05
N ASP A 212 19.07 26.47 -16.27
CA ASP A 212 20.15 26.61 -15.29
C ASP A 212 19.84 27.58 -14.15
N GLU A 213 18.81 28.41 -14.29
CA GLU A 213 18.33 29.37 -13.29
C GLU A 213 17.15 28.85 -12.47
N ILE A 214 16.39 27.88 -12.99
CA ILE A 214 15.18 27.35 -12.36
C ILE A 214 15.53 26.62 -11.06
N ALA A 215 16.61 25.83 -11.04
CA ALA A 215 16.99 25.01 -9.88
C ALA A 215 17.06 25.78 -8.55
N PRO A 216 17.81 26.90 -8.40
CA PRO A 216 17.83 27.65 -7.16
C PRO A 216 16.47 28.27 -6.79
N ARG A 217 15.58 28.52 -7.76
CA ARG A 217 14.25 29.08 -7.53
C ARG A 217 13.24 28.04 -7.05
N ILE A 218 13.34 26.81 -7.56
CA ILE A 218 12.61 25.66 -7.01
C ILE A 218 13.00 25.47 -5.54
N VAL A 219 14.29 25.56 -5.22
CA VAL A 219 14.76 25.52 -3.82
C VAL A 219 14.09 26.63 -3.01
N LEU A 220 14.12 27.90 -3.46
CA LEU A 220 13.49 29.01 -2.74
C LEU A 220 11.98 28.84 -2.53
N VAL A 221 11.24 28.39 -3.55
CA VAL A 221 9.80 28.14 -3.48
C VAL A 221 9.49 27.03 -2.47
N THR A 222 10.28 25.96 -2.48
CA THR A 222 10.06 24.79 -1.62
C THR A 222 10.50 25.01 -0.18
N LEU A 223 11.41 25.96 0.11
CA LEU A 223 11.81 26.28 1.48
C LEU A 223 10.62 26.65 2.37
N LEU A 224 9.71 27.49 1.87
CA LEU A 224 8.52 27.88 2.62
C LEU A 224 7.52 26.72 2.76
N GLY A 225 7.45 25.85 1.75
CA GLY A 225 6.72 24.57 1.84
C GLY A 225 7.28 23.64 2.92
N ASN A 226 8.59 23.48 3.01
CA ASN A 226 9.20 22.66 4.07
C ASN A 226 9.00 23.28 5.47
N PHE A 227 8.92 24.62 5.54
CA PHE A 227 8.59 25.33 6.78
C PHE A 227 7.10 25.20 7.16
N SER A 228 6.21 24.87 6.22
CA SER A 228 4.77 24.71 6.48
C SER A 228 4.46 23.68 7.57
N THR A 229 5.27 22.64 7.73
CA THR A 229 5.11 21.62 8.78
C THR A 229 5.21 22.23 10.18
N VAL A 230 6.00 23.30 10.35
CA VAL A 230 6.07 24.08 11.60
C VAL A 230 4.74 24.80 11.84
N ILE A 231 4.23 25.48 10.82
CA ILE A 231 2.94 26.19 10.88
C ILE A 231 1.82 25.20 11.21
N SER A 232 1.79 24.06 10.53
CA SER A 232 0.79 23.01 10.69
C SER A 232 0.82 22.43 12.11
N GLY A 233 2.00 22.15 12.66
CA GLY A 233 2.15 21.69 14.05
C GLY A 233 1.68 22.74 15.08
N VAL A 234 1.96 24.02 14.84
CA VAL A 234 1.50 25.13 15.70
C VAL A 234 -0.03 25.32 15.61
N LEU A 235 -0.61 25.27 14.41
CA LEU A 235 -2.05 25.38 14.20
C LEU A 235 -2.80 24.17 14.80
N ALA A 236 -2.29 22.96 14.60
CA ALA A 236 -2.83 21.75 15.20
C ALA A 236 -2.79 21.83 16.74
N PHE A 237 -1.70 22.34 17.32
CA PHE A 237 -1.62 22.60 18.75
C PHE A 237 -2.62 23.67 19.22
N ALA A 238 -2.76 24.77 18.47
CA ALA A 238 -3.65 25.87 18.81
C ALA A 238 -5.15 25.48 18.78
N PHE A 239 -5.54 24.61 17.85
CA PHE A 239 -6.92 24.12 17.75
C PHE A 239 -7.20 22.85 18.57
N ASN A 240 -6.17 22.24 19.16
CA ASN A 240 -6.33 21.08 20.04
C ASN A 240 -7.14 21.47 21.31
N GLY A 241 -8.23 20.78 21.58
CA GLY A 241 -9.15 21.04 22.69
C GLY A 241 -10.20 22.12 22.42
N VAL A 242 -10.21 22.75 21.24
CA VAL A 242 -11.20 23.78 20.90
C VAL A 242 -12.56 23.14 20.59
N THR A 243 -13.60 23.67 21.23
CA THR A 243 -14.99 23.16 21.12
C THR A 243 -16.02 24.24 20.76
N THR A 244 -15.56 25.45 20.42
CA THR A 244 -16.41 26.60 20.12
C THR A 244 -17.36 26.30 18.95
N GLY A 245 -18.63 26.72 19.05
CA GLY A 245 -19.61 26.54 17.97
C GLY A 245 -20.03 25.09 17.72
N GLY A 246 -19.70 24.16 18.63
CA GLY A 246 -20.06 22.74 18.51
C GLY A 246 -19.16 21.92 17.58
N LEU A 247 -18.19 22.55 16.92
CA LEU A 247 -17.19 21.91 16.07
C LEU A 247 -16.00 21.41 16.91
N SER A 248 -15.43 20.28 16.50
CA SER A 248 -14.18 19.72 17.06
C SER A 248 -12.95 20.47 16.54
N GLY A 249 -11.81 20.31 17.24
CA GLY A 249 -10.58 21.03 16.91
C GLY A 249 -10.10 20.79 15.47
N TRP A 250 -10.18 19.55 14.99
CA TRP A 250 -9.79 19.21 13.62
C TRP A 250 -10.69 19.87 12.56
N LYS A 251 -11.97 20.13 12.86
CA LYS A 251 -12.90 20.84 11.97
C LYS A 251 -12.57 22.32 11.89
N TRP A 252 -12.18 22.95 13.01
CA TRP A 252 -11.71 24.33 13.02
C TRP A 252 -10.40 24.51 12.27
N LEU A 253 -9.47 23.57 12.43
CA LEU A 253 -8.20 23.55 11.68
C LEU A 253 -8.45 23.64 10.17
N VAL A 254 -9.14 22.64 9.60
CA VAL A 254 -9.38 22.59 8.15
C VAL A 254 -10.27 23.72 7.63
N LEU A 255 -11.21 24.22 8.44
CA LEU A 255 -12.08 25.32 8.04
C LEU A 255 -11.31 26.64 7.90
N THR A 256 -10.45 26.95 8.87
CA THR A 256 -9.70 28.21 8.87
C THR A 256 -8.66 28.25 7.75
N GLU A 257 -7.99 27.12 7.50
CA GLU A 257 -7.05 26.96 6.39
C GLU A 257 -7.77 27.04 5.04
N GLY A 258 -8.93 26.39 4.89
CA GLY A 258 -9.74 26.47 3.67
C GLY A 258 -10.14 27.90 3.32
N ILE A 259 -10.58 28.68 4.30
CA ILE A 259 -10.93 30.11 4.10
C ILE A 259 -9.71 30.90 3.64
N PHE A 260 -8.57 30.71 4.31
CA PHE A 260 -7.33 31.41 3.93
C PHE A 260 -6.88 31.04 2.51
N THR A 261 -6.99 29.77 2.12
CA THR A 261 -6.67 29.30 0.77
C THR A 261 -7.58 29.91 -0.28
N VAL A 262 -8.90 30.04 -0.02
CA VAL A 262 -9.82 30.72 -0.94
C VAL A 262 -9.44 32.19 -1.12
N ILE A 263 -9.14 32.90 -0.04
CA ILE A 263 -8.71 34.30 -0.07
C ILE A 263 -7.42 34.43 -0.88
N LEU A 264 -6.42 33.58 -0.62
CA LEU A 264 -5.17 33.62 -1.38
C LEU A 264 -5.39 33.27 -2.85
N GLY A 265 -6.26 32.33 -3.18
CA GLY A 265 -6.62 32.00 -4.56
C GLY A 265 -7.19 33.21 -5.31
N ILE A 266 -8.02 34.02 -4.66
CA ILE A 266 -8.52 35.28 -5.22
C ILE A 266 -7.37 36.29 -5.39
N ILE A 267 -6.45 36.38 -4.44
CA ILE A 267 -5.27 37.26 -4.56
C ILE A 267 -4.36 36.82 -5.73
N VAL A 268 -4.15 35.52 -5.91
CA VAL A 268 -3.35 34.93 -7.01
C VAL A 268 -3.92 35.31 -8.37
N TYR A 269 -5.24 35.38 -8.51
CA TYR A 269 -5.88 35.84 -9.75
C TYR A 269 -5.43 37.25 -10.16
N PHE A 270 -5.20 38.15 -9.21
CA PHE A 270 -4.80 39.53 -9.48
C PHE A 270 -3.29 39.75 -9.50
N LEU A 271 -2.53 38.99 -8.70
CA LEU A 271 -1.10 39.25 -8.49
C LEU A 271 -0.16 38.36 -9.32
N LEU A 272 -0.58 37.15 -9.74
CA LEU A 272 0.31 36.24 -10.45
C LEU A 272 0.59 36.73 -11.87
N PRO A 273 1.84 37.08 -12.23
CA PRO A 273 2.19 37.47 -13.59
C PRO A 273 2.09 36.28 -14.54
N ASP A 274 1.34 36.40 -15.65
CA ASP A 274 1.14 35.31 -16.62
C ASP A 274 2.39 35.05 -17.48
N PHE A 275 2.72 35.97 -18.37
CA PHE A 275 3.83 35.84 -19.34
C PHE A 275 4.71 37.10 -19.35
N PRO A 276 6.00 36.98 -19.73
CA PRO A 276 6.88 38.15 -19.90
C PRO A 276 6.33 39.20 -20.87
N SER A 277 5.73 38.79 -21.99
CA SER A 277 5.13 39.68 -23.00
C SER A 277 4.00 40.55 -22.44
N THR A 278 3.20 39.99 -21.53
CA THR A 278 2.02 40.64 -20.95
C THR A 278 2.33 41.42 -19.67
N ALA A 279 3.57 41.38 -19.18
CA ALA A 279 3.96 41.96 -17.90
C ALA A 279 4.08 43.49 -17.98
N SER A 280 3.11 44.20 -17.40
CA SER A 280 3.04 45.67 -17.44
C SER A 280 4.23 46.38 -16.80
N TRP A 281 4.90 45.75 -15.83
CA TRP A 281 6.04 46.29 -15.09
C TRP A 281 7.42 46.07 -15.76
N LEU A 282 7.46 45.37 -16.90
CA LEU A 282 8.65 45.25 -17.74
C LEU A 282 8.63 46.29 -18.86
N SER A 283 9.76 46.96 -19.09
CA SER A 283 9.97 47.79 -20.28
C SER A 283 10.08 46.93 -21.55
N GLU A 284 9.85 47.51 -22.73
CA GLU A 284 9.90 46.78 -24.01
C GLU A 284 11.28 46.14 -24.27
N ARG A 285 12.36 46.85 -23.92
CA ARG A 285 13.74 46.34 -23.96
C ARG A 285 13.92 45.12 -23.05
N GLU A 286 13.42 45.18 -21.81
CA GLU A 286 13.51 44.06 -20.85
C GLU A 286 12.62 42.87 -21.26
N ARG A 287 11.42 43.10 -21.82
CA ARG A 287 10.55 42.02 -22.33
C ARG A 287 11.25 41.27 -23.46
N THR A 288 11.79 42.01 -24.43
CA THR A 288 12.51 41.45 -25.57
C THR A 288 13.74 40.68 -25.11
N PHE A 289 14.49 41.20 -24.13
CA PHE A 289 15.60 40.48 -23.52
C PHE A 289 15.17 39.18 -22.82
N VAL A 290 14.09 39.21 -22.02
CA VAL A 290 13.59 38.04 -21.28
C VAL A 290 13.10 36.96 -22.22
N GLU A 291 12.42 37.31 -23.31
CA GLU A 291 12.01 36.33 -24.32
C GLU A 291 13.20 35.80 -25.11
N ALA A 292 14.15 36.68 -25.44
CA ALA A 292 15.29 36.30 -26.24
C ALA A 292 16.25 35.36 -25.52
N ARG A 293 16.42 35.54 -24.20
CA ARG A 293 17.35 34.73 -23.40
C ARG A 293 16.85 33.31 -23.16
N LEU A 294 15.55 33.04 -23.33
CA LEU A 294 15.02 31.69 -23.20
C LEU A 294 15.52 30.83 -24.37
N PRO A 295 15.84 29.55 -24.13
CA PRO A 295 16.26 28.66 -25.20
C PRO A 295 15.12 28.45 -26.22
N SER A 296 15.46 28.02 -27.43
CA SER A 296 14.48 27.76 -28.50
C SER A 296 13.47 26.67 -28.15
N ASN A 297 13.78 25.85 -27.15
CA ASN A 297 12.93 24.80 -26.60
C ASN A 297 12.20 25.22 -25.31
N ALA A 298 12.24 26.48 -24.89
CA ALA A 298 11.46 26.95 -23.76
C ALA A 298 9.99 27.17 -24.18
N PRO A 299 9.01 26.84 -23.34
CA PRO A 299 7.61 27.07 -23.66
C PRO A 299 7.36 28.57 -23.81
N ARG A 300 6.77 28.97 -24.95
CA ARG A 300 6.41 30.37 -25.25
C ARG A 300 4.89 30.54 -25.28
N ALA A 301 4.41 31.75 -24.98
CA ALA A 301 2.98 32.07 -25.05
C ALA A 301 2.37 31.81 -26.44
N ALA A 302 3.18 31.88 -27.51
CA ALA A 302 2.77 31.61 -28.88
C ALA A 302 2.71 30.10 -29.25
N GLU A 303 3.28 29.21 -28.43
CA GLU A 303 3.35 27.77 -28.67
C GLU A 303 2.17 27.01 -28.03
N ALA A 304 0.96 27.53 -28.18
CA ALA A 304 -0.26 26.99 -27.58
C ALA A 304 -0.74 25.65 -28.16
N ASN A 305 -0.05 25.10 -29.18
CA ASN A 305 -0.51 23.90 -29.89
C ASN A 305 -0.04 22.62 -29.21
N PHE A 306 -0.98 21.87 -28.62
CA PHE A 306 -0.76 20.53 -28.12
C PHE A 306 -0.25 19.60 -29.24
N ASN A 307 0.95 19.04 -29.08
CA ASN A 307 1.53 18.09 -30.02
C ASN A 307 1.52 16.67 -29.44
N LEU A 308 0.52 15.87 -29.82
CA LEU A 308 0.39 14.47 -29.40
C LEU A 308 1.59 13.62 -29.81
N ARG A 309 2.28 13.97 -30.90
CA ARG A 309 3.46 13.23 -31.36
C ARG A 309 4.62 13.41 -30.40
N GLU A 310 4.87 14.64 -29.96
CA GLU A 310 5.91 14.97 -28.98
C GLU A 310 5.63 14.28 -27.63
N LEU A 311 4.35 14.18 -27.24
CA LEU A 311 3.90 13.41 -26.07
C LEU A 311 4.31 11.93 -26.16
N LEU A 312 3.98 11.27 -27.28
CA LEU A 312 4.27 9.86 -27.50
C LEU A 312 5.78 9.60 -27.59
N THR A 313 6.54 10.49 -28.24
CA THR A 313 8.01 10.42 -28.28
C THR A 313 8.62 10.57 -26.89
N THR A 314 8.05 11.46 -26.05
CA THR A 314 8.49 11.65 -24.67
C THR A 314 8.28 10.36 -23.85
N LEU A 315 7.13 9.70 -23.94
CA LEU A 315 6.84 8.45 -23.23
C LEU A 315 7.73 7.26 -23.66
N GLN A 316 8.27 7.29 -24.89
CA GLN A 316 9.21 6.28 -25.37
C GLN A 316 10.64 6.47 -24.83
N ASN A 317 10.93 7.61 -24.18
CA ASN A 317 12.24 7.87 -23.61
C ASN A 317 12.48 7.05 -22.33
N LYS A 318 13.43 6.13 -22.40
CA LYS A 318 13.82 5.24 -21.29
C LYS A 318 14.25 6.00 -20.03
N ARG A 319 14.85 7.19 -20.16
CA ARG A 319 15.31 8.01 -19.02
C ARG A 319 14.15 8.41 -18.12
N ILE A 320 12.98 8.69 -18.69
CA ILE A 320 11.79 9.07 -17.91
C ILE A 320 11.39 7.94 -16.97
N TRP A 321 11.28 6.72 -17.49
CA TRP A 321 10.90 5.54 -16.69
C TRP A 321 11.91 5.21 -15.59
N LEU A 322 13.20 5.44 -15.82
CA LEU A 322 14.23 5.27 -14.78
C LEU A 322 14.03 6.23 -13.60
N PHE A 323 13.80 7.52 -13.88
CA PHE A 323 13.46 8.49 -12.83
C PHE A 323 12.12 8.18 -12.15
N LEU A 324 11.13 7.71 -12.91
CA LEU A 324 9.83 7.31 -12.38
C LEU A 324 9.93 6.16 -11.37
N LEU A 325 10.70 5.13 -11.70
CA LEU A 325 10.91 3.98 -10.81
C LEU A 325 11.68 4.38 -9.55
N CYS A 326 12.73 5.20 -9.69
CA CYS A 326 13.49 5.71 -8.54
C CYS A 326 12.57 6.49 -7.58
N TRP A 327 11.73 7.37 -8.13
CA TRP A 327 10.77 8.15 -7.35
C TRP A 327 9.69 7.28 -6.72
N ALA A 328 9.07 6.37 -7.47
CA ALA A 328 8.03 5.48 -6.96
C ALA A 328 8.53 4.63 -5.80
N PHE A 329 9.70 3.99 -5.92
CA PHE A 329 10.29 3.22 -4.81
C PHE A 329 10.59 4.10 -3.60
N PHE A 330 11.17 5.28 -3.81
CA PHE A 330 11.47 6.21 -2.73
C PHE A 330 10.21 6.64 -1.97
N THR A 331 9.15 7.04 -2.69
CA THR A 331 7.90 7.51 -2.08
C THR A 331 7.11 6.41 -1.42
N VAL A 332 7.08 5.19 -1.97
CA VAL A 332 6.47 4.03 -1.30
C VAL A 332 7.18 3.76 0.03
N GLY A 333 8.51 3.81 0.05
CA GLY A 333 9.32 3.58 1.24
C GLY A 333 9.22 4.69 2.30
N THR A 334 9.00 5.95 1.90
CA THR A 334 9.12 7.10 2.83
C THR A 334 7.80 7.74 3.26
N THR A 335 6.76 7.71 2.41
CA THR A 335 5.50 8.45 2.68
C THR A 335 4.75 7.89 3.89
N GLY A 336 4.87 6.59 4.15
CA GLY A 336 4.30 5.96 5.34
C GLY A 336 4.84 6.55 6.64
N LEU A 337 6.16 6.76 6.73
CA LEU A 337 6.77 7.45 7.87
C LEU A 337 6.26 8.89 7.95
N THR A 338 6.23 9.65 6.86
CA THR A 338 5.74 11.04 6.87
C THR A 338 4.31 11.16 7.38
N PHE A 339 3.43 10.22 6.99
CA PHE A 339 2.04 10.19 7.45
C PHE A 339 1.94 9.84 8.94
N TYR A 340 2.68 8.84 9.40
CA TYR A 340 2.64 8.39 10.79
C TYR A 340 3.59 9.13 11.73
N GLN A 341 4.43 10.06 11.24
CA GLN A 341 5.46 10.72 12.03
C GLN A 341 4.90 11.39 13.31
N PRO A 342 3.79 12.17 13.26
CA PRO A 342 3.22 12.74 14.48
C PRO A 342 2.77 11.65 15.45
N THR A 343 2.19 10.56 14.96
CA THR A 343 1.75 9.42 15.76
C THR A 343 2.93 8.68 16.39
N VAL A 344 4.03 8.46 15.66
CA VAL A 344 5.25 7.83 16.17
C VAL A 344 5.82 8.67 17.30
N ILE A 345 5.99 9.98 17.09
CA ILE A 345 6.54 10.90 18.10
C ILE A 345 5.62 11.00 19.33
N ALA A 346 4.30 11.08 19.12
CA ALA A 346 3.34 11.10 20.21
C ALA A 346 3.37 9.84 21.08
N ASN A 347 3.56 8.67 20.45
CA ASN A 347 3.66 7.39 21.16
C ASN A 347 4.97 7.23 21.96
N LEU A 348 5.96 8.11 21.79
CA LEU A 348 7.21 8.07 22.57
C LEU A 348 7.04 8.53 24.03
N GLY A 349 5.93 9.21 24.36
CA GLY A 349 5.57 9.55 25.74
C GLY A 349 6.42 10.65 26.39
N PHE A 350 7.16 11.45 25.62
CA PHE A 350 8.02 12.50 26.17
C PHE A 350 7.25 13.68 26.82
N THR A 351 6.04 13.96 26.35
CA THR A 351 5.22 15.12 26.75
C THR A 351 3.73 14.77 26.65
N SER A 352 2.85 15.70 27.04
CA SER A 352 1.41 15.53 26.80
C SER A 352 1.13 15.37 25.30
N MET A 353 0.04 14.67 24.95
CA MET A 353 -0.31 14.36 23.56
C MET A 353 -0.39 15.63 22.68
N GLY A 354 -0.89 16.75 23.22
CA GLY A 354 -0.91 18.03 22.52
C GLY A 354 0.49 18.65 22.32
N GLU A 355 1.34 18.64 23.35
CA GLU A 355 2.72 19.17 23.26
C GLU A 355 3.60 18.35 22.30
N SER A 356 3.30 17.05 22.14
CA SER A 356 4.01 16.17 21.21
C SER A 356 3.89 16.61 19.74
N LEU A 357 2.86 17.39 19.38
CA LEU A 357 2.70 17.96 18.03
C LEU A 357 3.84 18.91 17.70
N LEU A 358 4.35 19.66 18.70
CA LEU A 358 5.48 20.59 18.55
C LEU A 358 6.82 19.87 18.38
N LEU A 359 6.92 18.61 18.81
CA LEU A 359 8.14 17.80 18.63
C LEU A 359 8.38 17.38 17.17
N ASN A 360 7.47 17.69 16.24
CA ASN A 360 7.69 17.54 14.79
C ASN A 360 8.51 18.69 14.19
N ILE A 361 8.54 19.86 14.83
CA ILE A 361 9.21 21.08 14.34
C ILE A 361 10.70 20.86 14.01
N PRO A 362 11.49 20.14 14.82
CA PRO A 362 12.91 19.91 14.51
C PRO A 362 13.14 19.22 13.16
N SER A 363 12.24 18.33 12.73
CA SER A 363 12.36 17.64 11.43
C SER A 363 12.21 18.62 10.27
N ALA A 364 11.25 19.55 10.38
CA ALA A 364 11.02 20.59 9.38
C ALA A 364 12.19 21.58 9.30
N VAL A 365 12.70 22.04 10.44
CA VAL A 365 13.89 22.91 10.50
C VAL A 365 15.10 22.22 9.88
N PHE A 366 15.30 20.93 10.17
CA PHE A 366 16.37 20.14 9.59
C PHE A 366 16.22 20.00 8.06
N ALA A 367 15.01 19.76 7.55
CA ALA A 367 14.73 19.73 6.11
C ALA A 367 15.07 21.05 5.43
N VAL A 368 14.69 22.20 6.03
CA VAL A 368 14.99 23.54 5.53
C VAL A 368 16.50 23.76 5.47
N LEU A 369 17.23 23.44 6.54
CA LEU A 369 18.70 23.57 6.59
C LEU A 369 19.39 22.73 5.51
N LEU A 370 19.00 21.45 5.37
CA LEU A 370 19.52 20.58 4.32
C LEU A 370 19.24 21.12 2.94
N THR A 371 18.02 21.61 2.69
CA THR A 371 17.60 22.17 1.41
C THR A 371 18.41 23.40 1.03
N VAL A 372 18.70 24.31 1.98
CA VAL A 372 19.56 25.48 1.74
C VAL A 372 21.00 25.04 1.47
N VAL A 373 21.60 24.22 2.35
CA VAL A 373 23.01 23.83 2.27
C VAL A 373 23.29 23.05 0.98
N PHE A 374 22.50 22.02 0.71
CA PHE A 374 22.69 21.18 -0.47
C PHE A 374 22.18 21.85 -1.75
N GLY A 375 21.22 22.78 -1.66
CA GLY A 375 20.83 23.64 -2.78
C GLY A 375 21.96 24.56 -3.23
N ILE A 376 22.63 25.23 -2.29
CA ILE A 376 23.84 26.04 -2.59
C ILE A 376 24.94 25.14 -3.17
N LEU A 377 25.14 23.95 -2.60
CA LEU A 377 26.17 23.02 -3.04
C LEU A 377 25.93 22.48 -4.45
N ALA A 378 24.67 22.12 -4.77
CA ALA A 378 24.25 21.72 -6.11
C ALA A 378 24.45 22.86 -7.12
N ASP A 379 24.26 24.11 -6.70
CA ASP A 379 24.43 25.27 -7.57
C ASP A 379 25.90 25.49 -8.00
N THR A 380 26.88 25.08 -7.18
CA THR A 380 28.32 25.25 -7.50
C THR A 380 28.80 24.46 -8.72
N GLY A 381 28.06 23.44 -9.15
CA GLY A 381 28.47 22.52 -10.22
C GLY A 381 29.73 21.69 -9.89
N ARG A 382 30.17 21.67 -8.62
CA ARG A 382 31.35 20.90 -8.17
C ARG A 382 31.00 19.45 -7.88
N ILE A 383 29.87 19.22 -7.20
CA ILE A 383 29.39 17.90 -6.82
C ILE A 383 28.47 17.35 -7.92
N PRO A 384 28.56 16.06 -8.27
CA PRO A 384 27.55 15.41 -9.12
C PRO A 384 26.17 15.54 -8.48
N GLN A 385 25.19 16.04 -9.23
CA GLN A 385 23.84 16.23 -8.70
C GLN A 385 23.20 14.94 -8.14
N PRO A 386 23.40 13.75 -8.75
CA PRO A 386 22.79 12.50 -8.26
C PRO A 386 23.36 12.02 -6.92
N ALA A 387 24.57 12.46 -6.57
CA ALA A 387 25.24 12.05 -5.33
C ALA A 387 24.54 12.58 -4.07
N ILE A 388 23.86 13.72 -4.17
CA ILE A 388 23.12 14.34 -3.06
C ILE A 388 21.91 13.50 -2.64
N PRO A 389 20.91 13.21 -3.51
CA PRO A 389 19.79 12.36 -3.15
C PRO A 389 20.22 10.93 -2.78
N LEU A 390 21.30 10.42 -3.40
CA LEU A 390 21.89 9.13 -3.03
C LEU A 390 22.39 9.13 -1.58
N ALA A 391 23.15 10.15 -1.17
CA ALA A 391 23.63 10.28 0.20
C ALA A 391 22.49 10.37 1.21
N PHE A 392 21.41 11.09 0.87
CA PHE A 392 20.24 11.17 1.75
C PHE A 392 19.57 9.81 1.94
N MET A 393 19.37 9.05 0.86
CA MET A 393 18.77 7.71 0.95
C MET A 393 19.62 6.74 1.79
N ILE A 394 20.95 6.79 1.69
CA ILE A 394 21.84 5.95 2.51
C ILE A 394 21.66 6.27 4.00
N VAL A 395 21.55 7.54 4.36
CA VAL A 395 21.34 7.94 5.77
C VAL A 395 19.91 7.60 6.22
N ILE A 396 18.90 7.74 5.36
CA ILE A 396 17.52 7.30 5.63
C ILE A 396 17.50 5.79 5.91
N GLU A 397 18.18 4.99 5.09
CA GLU A 397 18.29 3.53 5.26
C GLU A 397 18.88 3.18 6.63
N ALA A 398 19.96 3.86 7.04
CA ALA A 398 20.54 3.68 8.37
C ALA A 398 19.58 4.09 9.50
N CYS A 399 18.85 5.20 9.33
CA CYS A 399 17.82 5.63 10.29
C CYS A 399 16.68 4.62 10.38
N TYR A 400 16.28 4.01 9.26
CA TYR A 400 15.25 2.97 9.25
C TYR A 400 15.75 1.70 9.92
N GLY A 401 17.04 1.38 9.83
CA GLY A 401 17.68 0.34 10.66
C GLY A 401 17.54 0.63 12.16
N VAL A 402 17.68 1.88 12.60
CA VAL A 402 17.44 2.29 13.99
C VAL A 402 15.97 2.17 14.37
N LEU A 403 15.06 2.58 13.49
CA LEU A 403 13.61 2.46 13.71
C LEU A 403 13.14 1.00 13.74
N TYR A 404 13.78 0.13 12.96
CA TYR A 404 13.58 -1.31 12.94
C TYR A 404 14.09 -1.98 14.21
N ALA A 405 15.32 -1.65 14.65
CA ALA A 405 15.95 -2.24 15.83
C ALA A 405 15.35 -1.71 17.15
N PHE A 406 14.79 -0.50 17.15
CA PHE A 406 14.21 0.19 18.30
C PHE A 406 15.13 0.17 19.55
N PRO A 407 16.34 0.76 19.50
CA PRO A 407 17.32 0.61 20.58
C PRO A 407 16.96 1.37 21.86
N ASN A 408 16.38 2.58 21.74
CA ASN A 408 15.83 3.38 22.84
C ASN A 408 14.97 4.52 22.28
N THR A 409 14.13 5.11 23.12
CA THR A 409 13.17 6.17 22.74
C THR A 409 13.84 7.41 22.15
N GLY A 410 14.99 7.83 22.70
CA GLY A 410 15.75 8.99 22.20
C GLY A 410 16.37 8.75 20.82
N GLY A 411 16.90 7.55 20.58
CA GLY A 411 17.44 7.11 19.29
C GLY A 411 16.37 6.99 18.22
N VAL A 412 15.19 6.46 18.57
CA VAL A 412 14.02 6.40 17.69
C VAL A 412 13.53 7.81 17.33
N TYR A 413 13.48 8.73 18.29
CA TYR A 413 13.16 10.14 18.03
C TYR A 413 14.18 10.77 17.08
N ALA A 414 15.48 10.68 17.38
CA ALA A 414 16.53 11.23 16.54
C ALA A 414 16.48 10.66 15.12
N ALA A 415 16.32 9.33 14.97
CA ALA A 415 16.19 8.67 13.68
C ALA A 415 14.94 9.12 12.92
N THR A 416 13.81 9.32 13.61
CA THR A 416 12.56 9.84 13.03
C THR A 416 12.76 11.25 12.48
N ILE A 417 13.37 12.15 13.27
CA ILE A 417 13.64 13.53 12.88
C ILE A 417 14.58 13.60 11.67
N LEU A 418 15.69 12.83 11.72
CA LEU A 418 16.67 12.77 10.64
C LEU A 418 16.07 12.20 9.36
N ALA A 419 15.39 11.05 9.44
CA ALA A 419 14.79 10.40 8.29
C ALA A 419 13.67 11.26 7.66
N GLY A 420 12.80 11.85 8.47
CA GLY A 420 11.74 12.74 7.99
C GLY A 420 12.30 14.00 7.30
N GLY A 421 13.35 14.60 7.88
CA GLY A 421 13.97 15.80 7.33
C GLY A 421 14.72 15.54 6.03
N LEU A 422 15.49 14.44 5.97
CA LEU A 422 16.16 13.99 4.75
C LEU A 422 15.17 13.59 3.65
N SER A 423 14.05 12.97 4.03
CA SER A 423 13.02 12.56 3.07
C SER A 423 12.37 13.77 2.40
N THR A 424 12.07 14.80 3.19
CA THR A 424 11.52 16.08 2.70
C THR A 424 12.53 16.80 1.80
N ALA A 425 13.80 16.89 2.22
CA ALA A 425 14.86 17.53 1.44
C ALA A 425 15.19 16.79 0.12
N TRP A 426 15.08 15.45 0.11
CA TRP A 426 15.30 14.63 -1.07
C TRP A 426 14.39 15.03 -2.22
N TYR A 427 13.11 15.29 -1.94
CA TYR A 427 12.12 15.68 -2.96
C TYR A 427 12.56 16.95 -3.70
N VAL A 428 13.12 17.93 -2.98
CA VAL A 428 13.62 19.18 -3.57
C VAL A 428 14.90 18.93 -4.36
N MET A 429 15.83 18.14 -3.83
CA MET A 429 17.14 17.91 -4.45
C MET A 429 17.10 16.99 -5.68
N MET A 430 16.02 16.23 -5.87
CA MET A 430 15.83 15.38 -7.05
C MET A 430 15.50 16.18 -8.31
N TRP A 431 14.79 17.31 -8.17
CA TRP A 431 14.32 18.12 -9.29
C TRP A 431 15.43 18.72 -10.16
N PRO A 432 16.49 19.34 -9.60
CA PRO A 432 17.63 19.81 -10.40
C PRO A 432 18.22 18.73 -11.31
N TRP A 433 18.36 17.49 -10.80
CA TRP A 433 18.87 16.37 -11.58
C TRP A 433 17.87 15.94 -12.65
N ARG A 434 16.57 15.95 -12.36
CA ARG A 434 15.55 15.61 -13.35
C ARG A 434 15.51 16.63 -14.50
N VAL A 435 15.49 17.92 -14.18
CA VAL A 435 15.36 19.02 -15.17
C VAL A 435 16.52 19.04 -16.17
N GLN A 436 17.76 18.72 -15.74
CA GLN A 436 18.90 18.65 -16.67
C GLN A 436 18.82 17.47 -17.68
N THR A 437 17.84 16.57 -17.56
CA THR A 437 17.71 15.38 -18.41
C THR A 437 16.50 15.40 -19.35
N THR A 438 15.77 16.53 -19.41
CA THR A 438 14.59 16.73 -20.25
C THR A 438 14.87 17.73 -21.38
N GLU A 439 14.26 17.51 -22.56
CA GLU A 439 14.33 18.41 -23.73
C GLU A 439 12.91 18.68 -24.30
N GLY A 440 12.75 19.82 -24.99
CA GLY A 440 11.52 20.23 -25.66
C GLY A 440 10.51 20.94 -24.73
N ALA A 441 9.90 22.03 -25.18
CA ALA A 441 8.98 22.85 -24.37
C ALA A 441 7.76 22.05 -23.89
N THR A 442 7.13 21.35 -24.82
CA THR A 442 5.90 20.60 -24.60
C THR A 442 6.19 19.23 -23.98
N GLY A 443 7.24 18.56 -24.43
CA GLY A 443 7.76 17.31 -23.88
C GLY A 443 8.27 17.45 -22.44
N SER A 444 8.98 18.53 -22.11
CA SER A 444 9.48 18.77 -20.74
C SER A 444 8.37 19.09 -19.76
N ALA A 445 7.42 19.98 -20.12
CA ALA A 445 6.28 20.30 -19.26
C ALA A 445 5.42 19.04 -18.96
N PHE A 446 5.14 18.24 -19.99
CA PHE A 446 4.45 16.96 -19.79
C PHE A 446 5.30 15.96 -19.01
N ALA A 447 6.58 15.79 -19.33
CA ALA A 447 7.46 14.85 -18.64
C ALA A 447 7.63 15.19 -17.16
N ILE A 448 7.65 16.48 -16.80
CA ILE A 448 7.70 16.98 -15.43
C ILE A 448 6.39 16.69 -14.70
N ALA A 449 5.25 17.03 -15.32
CA ALA A 449 3.93 16.76 -14.74
C ALA A 449 3.70 15.24 -14.57
N PHE A 450 3.93 14.46 -15.62
CA PHE A 450 3.82 13.00 -15.61
C PHE A 450 4.77 12.35 -14.61
N ALA A 451 5.98 12.89 -14.47
CA ALA A 451 6.93 12.41 -13.46
C ALA A 451 6.42 12.62 -12.05
N ASN A 452 5.86 13.79 -11.78
CA ASN A 452 5.27 14.10 -10.51
C ASN A 452 4.07 13.18 -10.24
N SER A 453 3.16 13.00 -11.20
CA SER A 453 1.94 12.21 -11.02
C SER A 453 2.24 10.77 -10.69
N TYR A 454 3.10 10.13 -11.49
CA TYR A 454 3.46 8.74 -11.26
C TYR A 454 4.29 8.57 -9.98
N GLY A 455 5.15 9.54 -9.65
CA GLY A 455 5.90 9.58 -8.40
C GLY A 455 5.01 9.61 -7.14
N GLN A 456 3.75 10.04 -7.24
CA GLN A 456 2.82 10.09 -6.11
C GLN A 456 2.10 8.77 -5.82
N ILE A 457 2.32 7.70 -6.62
CA ILE A 457 1.77 6.36 -6.34
C ILE A 457 2.22 5.89 -4.94
N GLY A 458 3.43 6.23 -4.53
CA GLY A 458 3.92 5.93 -3.18
C GLY A 458 3.14 6.61 -2.07
N GLY A 459 2.45 7.71 -2.35
CA GLY A 459 1.54 8.34 -1.40
C GLY A 459 0.24 7.58 -1.20
N ALA A 460 -0.27 6.91 -2.23
CA ALA A 460 -1.48 6.09 -2.13
C ALA A 460 -1.23 4.76 -1.38
N VAL A 461 -0.03 4.20 -1.52
CA VAL A 461 0.36 2.89 -0.97
C VAL A 461 1.15 3.01 0.33
N GLY A 462 1.97 4.03 0.50
CA GLY A 462 2.94 4.14 1.59
C GLY A 462 2.30 4.22 2.97
N SER A 463 1.17 4.92 3.11
CA SER A 463 0.38 4.95 4.36
C SER A 463 -0.22 3.58 4.70
N GLN A 464 -0.53 2.75 3.70
CA GLN A 464 -1.09 1.41 3.90
C GLN A 464 -0.05 0.42 4.44
N LEU A 465 1.25 0.69 4.24
CA LEU A 465 2.33 -0.13 4.80
C LEU A 465 2.38 -0.08 6.32
N PHE A 466 1.89 1.00 6.91
CA PHE A 466 1.84 1.22 8.35
C PHE A 466 0.42 0.90 8.83
N ASN A 467 0.24 -0.28 9.39
CA ASN A 467 -1.05 -0.80 9.84
C ASN A 467 -1.00 -0.97 11.36
N SER A 468 -2.16 -0.83 12.03
CA SER A 468 -2.26 -1.06 13.48
C SER A 468 -1.74 -2.42 13.92
N ARG A 469 -1.79 -3.46 13.06
CA ARG A 469 -1.20 -4.79 13.32
C ARG A 469 0.32 -4.77 13.53
N TYR A 470 0.99 -3.76 13.00
CA TYR A 470 2.44 -3.58 13.11
C TYR A 470 2.81 -2.56 14.21
N ALA A 471 1.84 -1.86 14.78
CA ALA A 471 2.05 -0.95 15.90
C ALA A 471 2.50 -1.72 17.16
N PRO A 472 3.16 -1.05 18.14
CA PRO A 472 3.57 0.36 18.15
C PRO A 472 4.95 0.61 17.53
N ARG A 473 5.76 -0.45 17.31
CA ARG A 473 7.14 -0.32 16.81
C ARG A 473 7.24 -0.28 15.28
N TYR A 474 6.22 -0.75 14.56
CA TYR A 474 6.15 -0.77 13.10
C TYR A 474 7.36 -1.44 12.44
N THR A 475 7.97 -2.44 13.09
CA THR A 475 9.20 -3.11 12.62
C THR A 475 9.04 -3.71 11.23
N THR A 476 7.94 -4.43 10.98
CA THR A 476 7.64 -4.97 9.65
C THR A 476 7.45 -3.87 8.62
N SER A 477 6.73 -2.79 8.96
CA SER A 477 6.54 -1.64 8.07
C SER A 477 7.86 -0.98 7.72
N PHE A 478 8.75 -0.79 8.70
CA PHE A 478 10.10 -0.26 8.47
C PHE A 478 10.98 -1.22 7.67
N GLY A 479 10.86 -2.54 7.87
CA GLY A 479 11.57 -3.54 7.06
C GLY A 479 11.14 -3.51 5.59
N ILE A 480 9.84 -3.38 5.32
CA ILE A 480 9.32 -3.21 3.95
C ILE A 480 9.79 -1.86 3.38
N ALA A 481 9.70 -0.79 4.17
CA ALA A 481 10.15 0.55 3.79
C ALA A 481 11.64 0.58 3.42
N MET A 482 12.50 -0.10 4.19
CA MET A 482 13.93 -0.32 3.90
C MET A 482 14.12 -1.04 2.56
N GLY A 483 13.35 -2.11 2.32
CA GLY A 483 13.37 -2.79 1.02
C GLY A 483 13.11 -1.84 -0.15
N PHE A 484 12.11 -0.96 -0.04
CA PHE A 484 11.80 0.03 -1.06
C PHE A 484 12.85 1.15 -1.18
N VAL A 485 13.38 1.68 -0.07
CA VAL A 485 14.46 2.67 -0.11
C VAL A 485 15.76 2.07 -0.69
N GLY A 486 16.09 0.83 -0.34
CA GLY A 486 17.17 0.06 -0.96
C GLY A 486 16.99 -0.10 -2.48
N MET A 487 15.79 -0.41 -2.94
CA MET A 487 15.48 -0.44 -4.38
C MET A 487 15.60 0.95 -5.03
N ALA A 488 15.22 2.02 -4.33
CA ALA A 488 15.39 3.39 -4.81
C ALA A 488 16.87 3.77 -4.95
N ILE A 489 17.74 3.33 -4.03
CA ILE A 489 19.21 3.48 -4.11
C ILE A 489 19.75 2.80 -5.37
N ILE A 490 19.35 1.56 -5.62
CA ILE A 490 19.77 0.82 -6.82
C ILE A 490 19.33 1.54 -8.09
N MET A 491 18.06 1.97 -8.14
CA MET A 491 17.54 2.71 -9.30
C MET A 491 18.21 4.06 -9.50
N ASN A 492 18.60 4.77 -8.42
CA ASN A 492 19.35 6.01 -8.51
C ASN A 492 20.73 5.76 -9.14
N LEU A 493 21.46 4.72 -8.72
CA LEU A 493 22.75 4.34 -9.31
C LEU A 493 22.63 3.98 -10.79
N ILE A 494 21.60 3.22 -11.17
CA ILE A 494 21.32 2.88 -12.58
C ILE A 494 21.04 4.15 -13.38
N THR A 495 20.12 5.00 -12.89
CA THR A 495 19.75 6.26 -13.55
C THR A 495 20.96 7.18 -13.67
N TRP A 496 21.82 7.24 -12.66
CA TRP A 496 23.07 7.99 -12.70
C TRP A 496 24.02 7.44 -13.76
N GLY A 497 24.16 6.12 -13.89
CA GLY A 497 24.94 5.50 -14.96
C GLY A 497 24.47 5.91 -16.36
N PHE A 498 23.16 5.93 -16.61
CA PHE A 498 22.58 6.36 -17.89
C PHE A 498 22.71 7.87 -18.14
N THR A 499 22.73 8.68 -17.09
CA THR A 499 22.77 10.15 -17.16
C THR A 499 24.16 10.74 -16.89
N TRP A 500 25.17 9.90 -16.64
CA TRP A 500 26.52 10.32 -16.20
C TRP A 500 27.14 11.38 -17.11
N ARG A 501 27.06 11.18 -18.43
CA ARG A 501 27.59 12.14 -19.40
C ARG A 501 26.88 13.49 -19.31
N VAL A 502 25.54 13.46 -19.26
CA VAL A 502 24.71 14.67 -19.17
C VAL A 502 25.05 15.45 -17.91
N ASP A 503 25.22 14.77 -16.77
CA ASP A 503 25.66 15.40 -15.51
C ASP A 503 27.05 16.04 -15.62
N VAL A 504 28.03 15.34 -16.20
CA VAL A 504 29.40 15.87 -16.37
C VAL A 504 29.41 17.11 -17.27
N ASP A 505 28.73 17.04 -18.42
CA ASP A 505 28.73 18.10 -19.42
C ASP A 505 27.97 19.34 -18.89
N THR A 506 26.84 19.13 -18.20
CA THR A 506 26.08 20.21 -17.54
C THR A 506 26.91 20.92 -16.47
N ARG A 507 27.63 20.17 -15.64
CA ARG A 507 28.51 20.75 -14.61
C ARG A 507 29.67 21.55 -15.20
N LYS A 508 30.26 21.08 -16.30
CA LYS A 508 31.33 21.81 -17.01
C LYS A 508 30.79 23.11 -17.58
N LEU A 509 29.70 23.05 -18.35
CA LEU A 509 29.10 24.22 -18.99
C LEU A 509 28.67 25.28 -17.98
N LYS A 510 28.10 24.86 -16.84
CA LYS A 510 27.73 25.78 -15.76
C LYS A 510 28.93 26.57 -15.21
N ARG A 511 30.07 25.92 -15.00
CA ARG A 511 31.29 26.61 -14.51
C ARG A 511 31.82 27.60 -15.54
N ILE A 512 31.75 27.25 -16.83
CA ILE A 512 32.14 28.12 -17.93
C ILE A 512 31.25 29.37 -17.96
N ARG A 513 29.92 29.21 -17.84
CA ARG A 513 28.97 30.33 -17.75
C ARG A 513 29.25 31.24 -16.55
N LEU A 514 29.54 30.67 -15.38
CA LEU A 514 29.90 31.44 -14.19
C LEU A 514 31.23 32.22 -14.35
N ALA A 515 32.18 31.70 -15.12
CA ALA A 515 33.43 32.38 -15.44
C ALA A 515 33.21 33.50 -16.48
N ALA A 516 32.46 33.23 -17.55
CA ALA A 516 32.13 34.20 -18.60
C ALA A 516 31.32 35.39 -18.06
N ALA A 517 30.38 35.15 -17.14
CA ALA A 517 29.59 36.20 -16.51
C ALA A 517 30.43 37.21 -15.71
N LYS A 518 31.58 36.78 -15.15
CA LYS A 518 32.54 37.68 -14.48
C LYS A 518 33.31 38.58 -15.45
N GLN A 519 33.38 38.18 -16.72
CA GLN A 519 34.04 38.90 -17.80
C GLN A 519 33.05 39.69 -18.67
N ASN A 520 31.79 39.82 -18.23
CA ASN A 520 30.68 40.45 -18.98
C ASN A 520 30.43 39.81 -20.36
N GLN A 521 30.61 38.50 -20.46
CA GLN A 521 30.38 37.69 -21.66
C GLN A 521 29.19 36.73 -21.47
N ALA A 522 28.50 36.42 -22.56
CA ALA A 522 27.47 35.38 -22.64
C ALA A 522 28.02 34.15 -23.39
N VAL A 523 27.76 32.95 -22.87
CA VAL A 523 28.06 31.67 -23.54
C VAL A 523 26.89 31.30 -24.45
N LEU A 524 27.16 30.89 -25.68
CA LEU A 524 26.14 30.57 -26.67
C LEU A 524 25.78 29.08 -26.74
N ASP A 525 26.64 28.19 -26.25
CA ASP A 525 26.44 26.74 -26.33
C ASP A 525 25.50 26.22 -25.23
N ASP A 526 24.74 25.18 -25.59
CA ASP A 526 23.87 24.38 -24.73
C ASP A 526 24.31 22.90 -24.75
N VAL A 527 23.88 22.12 -23.75
CA VAL A 527 24.18 20.68 -23.66
C VAL A 527 23.30 19.88 -24.62
N ASP A 528 23.89 19.08 -25.51
CA ASP A 528 23.17 18.10 -26.35
C ASP A 528 22.93 16.81 -25.56
N ILE A 529 21.68 16.54 -25.15
CA ILE A 529 21.36 15.34 -24.36
C ILE A 529 21.30 14.05 -25.21
N HIS A 530 21.26 14.15 -26.55
CA HIS A 530 21.12 13.05 -27.50
C HIS A 530 22.43 12.65 -28.20
N ALA A 531 23.53 13.38 -27.98
CA ALA A 531 24.85 13.11 -28.54
C ALA A 531 25.37 11.65 -28.33
N GLY A 532 24.80 10.90 -27.38
CA GLY A 532 25.09 9.48 -27.15
C GLY A 532 24.26 8.47 -27.93
N GLU A 533 23.02 8.82 -28.32
CA GLU A 533 22.09 7.88 -28.99
C GLU A 533 22.48 7.63 -30.44
N LYS A 534 23.08 8.62 -31.11
CA LYS A 534 23.67 8.48 -32.46
C LYS A 534 24.84 7.49 -32.53
N ARG A 535 25.39 7.02 -31.40
CA ARG A 535 26.50 6.04 -31.35
C ARG A 535 26.09 4.64 -30.87
N GLN A 536 24.84 4.44 -30.44
CA GLN A 536 24.39 3.20 -29.79
C GLN A 536 23.88 2.11 -30.74
N THR A 537 24.24 2.13 -32.03
CA THR A 537 23.95 0.97 -32.90
C THR A 537 24.83 -0.24 -32.62
N HIS A 538 25.98 -0.12 -31.95
CA HIS A 538 26.82 -1.27 -31.59
C HIS A 538 27.37 -1.21 -30.14
N ALA A 539 27.12 -2.31 -29.42
CA ALA A 539 27.71 -2.76 -28.15
C ALA A 539 27.36 -2.02 -26.84
N TRP A 540 26.80 -2.79 -25.91
CA TRP A 540 26.78 -2.51 -24.47
C TRP A 540 28.21 -2.33 -23.94
N PRO A 541 28.54 -1.28 -23.17
CA PRO A 541 29.84 -1.19 -22.53
C PRO A 541 29.81 -1.98 -21.22
N MET A 542 30.23 -3.24 -21.26
CA MET A 542 30.44 -4.09 -20.08
C MET A 542 31.74 -3.74 -19.30
N ASN A 543 32.41 -2.64 -19.66
CA ASN A 543 33.67 -2.19 -19.07
C ASN A 543 33.49 -0.86 -18.34
N LEU A 544 32.74 -0.85 -17.22
CA LEU A 544 32.60 0.34 -16.36
C LEU A 544 33.72 0.48 -15.31
N PHE A 545 34.70 -0.45 -15.27
CA PHE A 545 35.77 -0.44 -14.25
C PHE A 545 37.21 -0.54 -14.78
N SER A 546 37.49 -0.36 -16.09
CA SER A 546 38.86 -0.57 -16.62
C SER A 546 39.57 0.65 -17.24
N ARG A 547 39.03 1.87 -17.16
CA ARG A 547 39.77 3.07 -17.58
C ARG A 547 40.20 3.89 -16.37
N SER A 548 41.44 3.66 -15.97
CA SER A 548 42.21 4.49 -15.06
C SER A 548 42.50 5.85 -15.70
N ASP A 549 41.57 6.80 -15.57
CA ASP A 549 41.93 8.23 -15.66
C ASP A 549 42.52 8.65 -14.32
N HIS A 550 43.81 9.02 -14.35
CA HIS A 550 44.65 9.35 -13.19
C HIS A 550 44.23 10.58 -12.35
N ASN A 551 42.98 11.06 -12.46
CA ASN A 551 42.48 12.23 -11.72
C ASN A 551 41.43 11.91 -10.64
N LEU A 552 41.08 10.64 -10.41
CA LEU A 552 40.13 10.24 -9.35
C LEU A 552 40.73 10.06 -7.95
N GLN A 553 42.05 10.27 -7.78
CA GLN A 553 42.72 10.12 -6.46
C GLN A 553 42.58 11.31 -5.50
N ARG A 554 41.88 12.39 -5.85
CA ARG A 554 41.78 13.60 -4.98
C ARG A 554 40.41 13.84 -4.33
N VAL A 555 39.42 12.99 -4.55
CA VAL A 555 38.15 13.07 -3.81
C VAL A 555 37.94 11.72 -3.16
N GLY A 556 38.08 11.66 -1.83
CA GLY A 556 37.96 10.45 -1.02
C GLY A 556 36.53 9.89 -1.02
N ILE A 557 36.10 9.36 -2.16
CA ILE A 557 34.87 8.59 -2.31
C ILE A 557 35.26 7.12 -2.17
N MET A 558 34.70 6.49 -1.14
CA MET A 558 34.81 5.05 -0.86
C MET A 558 34.54 4.25 -2.15
N LYS A 559 35.36 3.24 -2.47
CA LYS A 559 35.26 2.54 -3.76
C LYS A 559 33.93 1.79 -3.82
N ALA A 560 33.31 1.71 -4.99
CA ALA A 560 32.05 0.98 -5.20
C ALA A 560 32.13 -0.50 -4.76
N THR A 561 33.34 -1.07 -4.76
CA THR A 561 33.64 -2.40 -4.19
C THR A 561 33.49 -2.45 -2.68
N ASP A 562 33.79 -1.36 -1.97
CA ASP A 562 33.67 -1.24 -0.52
C ASP A 562 32.20 -1.09 -0.12
N LEU A 563 31.38 -0.42 -0.95
CA LEU A 563 29.93 -0.29 -0.75
C LEU A 563 29.19 -1.63 -0.99
N LEU A 564 29.60 -2.38 -2.03
CA LEU A 564 29.15 -3.75 -2.26
C LEU A 564 29.58 -4.69 -1.13
N TYR A 565 30.79 -4.49 -0.58
CA TYR A 565 31.27 -5.21 0.60
C TYR A 565 30.47 -4.85 1.84
N VAL A 566 30.08 -3.59 2.05
CA VAL A 566 29.23 -3.16 3.16
C VAL A 566 27.80 -3.72 3.02
N THR A 567 27.22 -3.74 1.82
CA THR A 567 25.91 -4.40 1.59
C THR A 567 25.98 -5.92 1.74
N ALA A 568 27.10 -6.54 1.37
CA ALA A 568 27.33 -7.98 1.59
C ALA A 568 27.67 -8.30 3.05
N LEU A 569 28.30 -7.37 3.78
CA LEU A 569 28.53 -7.44 5.23
C LEU A 569 27.22 -7.24 6.00
N ILE A 570 26.29 -6.41 5.52
CA ILE A 570 24.95 -6.26 6.08
C ILE A 570 24.09 -7.48 5.76
N ALA A 571 24.17 -8.03 4.55
CA ALA A 571 23.52 -9.31 4.22
C ALA A 571 24.11 -10.49 5.01
N ARG A 572 25.42 -10.48 5.30
CA ARG A 572 26.07 -11.41 6.24
C ARG A 572 25.76 -11.13 7.69
N ALA A 573 25.55 -9.89 8.13
CA ALA A 573 25.11 -9.54 9.48
C ALA A 573 23.63 -9.88 9.71
N LEU A 574 22.81 -9.85 8.65
CA LEU A 574 21.44 -10.37 8.62
C LEU A 574 21.42 -11.91 8.65
N ALA A 575 22.46 -12.58 8.12
CA ALA A 575 22.61 -14.03 8.18
C ALA A 575 23.39 -14.53 9.42
N LEU A 576 24.10 -13.65 10.12
CA LEU A 576 24.92 -13.93 11.31
C LEU A 576 24.56 -12.91 12.40
N GLY A 577 23.30 -12.97 12.82
CA GLY A 577 22.72 -12.14 13.86
C GLY A 577 21.62 -12.87 14.60
N HIS A 578 21.83 -14.14 14.94
CA HIS A 578 21.12 -14.77 16.05
C HIS A 578 21.58 -14.09 17.34
N GLN A 579 21.04 -12.92 17.64
CA GLN A 579 20.94 -12.41 19.00
C GLN A 579 19.49 -12.14 19.30
N GLN A 580 19.00 -12.89 20.29
CA GLN A 580 17.65 -12.85 20.83
C GLN A 580 17.24 -11.39 21.09
N PRO A 581 16.05 -10.96 20.62
CA PRO A 581 15.54 -9.64 20.93
C PRO A 581 15.25 -9.53 22.43
N LEU A 582 15.28 -8.29 22.94
CA LEU A 582 14.73 -7.86 24.24
C LEU A 582 13.17 -8.00 24.26
N ILE A 583 12.69 -9.21 23.94
CA ILE A 583 11.32 -9.70 24.08
C ILE A 583 11.20 -10.50 25.40
N LYS A 584 12.26 -10.57 26.20
CA LYS A 584 12.22 -11.36 27.44
C LYS A 584 11.20 -10.82 28.46
N ASP A 585 11.07 -9.52 28.71
CA ASP A 585 10.23 -9.11 29.85
C ASP A 585 8.70 -9.26 29.61
N ILE A 586 8.16 -8.96 28.43
CA ILE A 586 6.69 -9.10 28.19
C ILE A 586 6.32 -10.48 27.63
N SER A 587 7.14 -11.10 26.77
CA SER A 587 6.82 -12.47 26.34
C SER A 587 7.07 -13.46 27.45
N GLN A 588 8.09 -13.30 28.32
CA GLN A 588 8.15 -14.16 29.50
C GLN A 588 6.92 -13.98 30.39
N ASP A 589 6.39 -12.77 30.55
CA ASP A 589 5.15 -12.54 31.31
C ASP A 589 3.92 -13.19 30.64
N LEU A 590 3.76 -13.08 29.31
CA LEU A 590 2.64 -13.70 28.59
C LEU A 590 2.78 -15.23 28.48
N ASP A 591 3.98 -15.71 28.20
CA ASP A 591 4.30 -17.14 28.20
C ASP A 591 4.09 -17.70 29.60
N GLN A 592 4.48 -16.98 30.67
CA GLN A 592 4.18 -17.38 32.05
C GLN A 592 2.68 -17.44 32.34
N ILE A 593 1.86 -16.55 31.77
CA ILE A 593 0.39 -16.63 31.90
C ILE A 593 -0.17 -17.90 31.25
N ILE A 594 0.36 -18.31 30.10
CA ILE A 594 -0.04 -19.56 29.44
C ILE A 594 0.50 -20.77 30.21
N ASP A 595 1.79 -20.77 30.52
CA ASP A 595 2.52 -21.87 31.16
C ASP A 595 2.05 -22.12 32.60
N SER A 596 1.48 -21.11 33.27
CA SER A 596 0.88 -21.25 34.61
C SER A 596 -0.53 -21.84 34.60
N SER A 597 -1.20 -21.89 33.46
CA SER A 597 -2.53 -22.50 33.32
C SER A 597 -2.42 -23.85 32.59
N PRO A 598 -2.79 -24.97 33.25
CA PRO A 598 -2.79 -26.28 32.60
C PRO A 598 -3.64 -26.32 31.32
N LEU A 599 -4.80 -25.64 31.33
CA LEU A 599 -5.68 -25.51 30.16
C LEU A 599 -4.97 -24.80 29.00
N LEU A 600 -4.40 -23.62 29.25
CA LEU A 600 -3.77 -22.83 28.20
C LEU A 600 -2.50 -23.50 27.67
N SER A 601 -1.74 -24.16 28.55
CA SER A 601 -0.55 -24.95 28.19
C SER A 601 -0.92 -26.15 27.32
N PHE A 602 -1.99 -26.87 27.65
CA PHE A 602 -2.48 -27.99 26.85
C PHE A 602 -2.96 -27.50 25.48
N HIS A 603 -3.77 -26.44 25.42
CA HIS A 603 -4.21 -25.83 24.16
C HIS A 603 -3.03 -25.39 23.28
N ARG A 604 -2.03 -24.73 23.87
CA ARG A 604 -0.78 -24.34 23.18
C ARG A 604 -0.09 -25.55 22.57
N ALA A 605 0.05 -26.65 23.30
CA ALA A 605 0.69 -27.85 22.81
C ALA A 605 -0.09 -28.47 21.64
N LEU A 606 -1.42 -28.54 21.73
CA LEU A 606 -2.26 -29.01 20.61
C LEU A 606 -2.01 -28.20 19.34
N VAL A 607 -2.04 -26.87 19.44
CA VAL A 607 -1.90 -25.96 18.29
C VAL A 607 -0.49 -25.95 17.71
N GLN A 608 0.54 -26.11 18.55
CA GLN A 608 1.94 -26.16 18.10
C GLN A 608 2.25 -27.42 17.28
N ILE A 609 1.53 -28.52 17.52
CA ILE A 609 1.68 -29.74 16.74
C ILE A 609 0.85 -29.61 15.45
N PRO A 610 1.48 -29.59 14.26
CA PRO A 610 0.75 -29.58 13.01
C PRO A 610 -0.14 -30.82 12.90
N SER A 611 -1.40 -30.62 12.52
CA SER A 611 -2.35 -31.71 12.32
C SER A 611 -3.24 -31.40 11.14
N ILE A 612 -2.62 -31.09 10.00
CA ILE A 612 -3.37 -30.92 8.76
C ILE A 612 -4.04 -32.25 8.45
N SER A 613 -5.27 -32.25 7.94
CA SER A 613 -5.96 -33.50 7.62
C SER A 613 -5.07 -34.44 6.80
N GLU A 614 -5.04 -35.72 7.18
CA GLU A 614 -4.09 -36.75 6.71
C GLU A 614 -2.78 -36.88 7.51
N HIS A 615 -2.47 -35.92 8.40
CA HIS A 615 -1.22 -35.82 9.17
C HIS A 615 -1.45 -35.57 10.67
N GLU A 616 -2.39 -36.27 11.31
CA GLU A 616 -2.82 -36.03 12.70
C GLU A 616 -2.07 -36.86 13.74
N LYS A 617 -1.17 -37.75 13.32
CA LYS A 617 -0.56 -38.75 14.19
C LYS A 617 0.03 -38.14 15.46
N ASP A 618 0.86 -37.12 15.31
CA ASP A 618 1.63 -36.52 16.41
C ASP A 618 0.73 -35.83 17.44
N VAL A 619 -0.31 -35.09 16.98
CA VAL A 619 -1.26 -34.46 17.90
C VAL A 619 -2.12 -35.53 18.58
N GLY A 620 -2.44 -36.60 17.85
CA GLY A 620 -3.21 -37.72 18.37
C GLY A 620 -2.48 -38.47 19.49
N GLU A 621 -1.18 -38.71 19.32
CA GLU A 621 -0.32 -39.34 20.34
C GLU A 621 -0.21 -38.45 21.58
N TYR A 622 -0.05 -37.14 21.38
CA TYR A 622 0.01 -36.17 22.49
C TYR A 622 -1.28 -36.16 23.34
N VAL A 623 -2.46 -36.11 22.71
CA VAL A 623 -3.75 -36.13 23.42
C VAL A 623 -3.97 -37.47 24.14
N LEU A 624 -3.61 -38.58 23.49
CA LEU A 624 -3.72 -39.92 24.07
C LEU A 624 -2.88 -40.04 25.34
N ASP A 625 -1.61 -39.64 25.29
CA ASP A 625 -0.70 -39.68 26.43
C ASP A 625 -1.17 -38.77 27.57
N PHE A 626 -1.67 -37.57 27.24
CA PHE A 626 -2.22 -36.65 28.22
C PHE A 626 -3.43 -37.26 28.95
N LEU A 627 -4.42 -37.79 28.22
CA LEU A 627 -5.61 -38.40 28.82
C LEU A 627 -5.25 -39.63 29.68
N ALA A 628 -4.34 -40.48 29.21
CA ALA A 628 -3.86 -41.63 29.97
C ALA A 628 -3.19 -41.21 31.30
N SER A 629 -2.47 -40.07 31.30
CA SER A 629 -1.88 -39.50 32.51
C SER A 629 -2.91 -38.99 33.54
N GLN A 630 -4.14 -38.73 33.10
CA GLN A 630 -5.24 -38.22 33.93
C GLN A 630 -6.26 -39.33 34.32
N ASN A 631 -5.82 -40.58 34.42
CA ASN A 631 -6.62 -41.75 34.79
C ASN A 631 -7.80 -42.09 33.84
N PHE A 632 -7.80 -41.60 32.60
CA PHE A 632 -8.68 -42.14 31.57
C PHE A 632 -8.17 -43.48 31.06
N THR A 633 -9.09 -44.40 30.77
CA THR A 633 -8.79 -45.53 29.87
C THR A 633 -8.93 -45.01 28.45
N VAL A 634 -7.86 -45.08 27.66
CA VAL A 634 -7.80 -44.53 26.30
C VAL A 634 -7.63 -45.67 25.28
N GLU A 635 -8.51 -45.70 24.29
CA GLU A 635 -8.49 -46.64 23.17
C GLU A 635 -8.13 -45.90 21.87
N LYS A 636 -7.11 -46.42 21.18
CA LYS A 636 -6.64 -45.94 19.88
C LYS A 636 -7.41 -46.66 18.77
N GLN A 637 -8.16 -45.93 17.95
CA GLN A 637 -8.92 -46.50 16.85
C GLN A 637 -8.31 -46.10 15.49
N ILE A 638 -7.57 -47.02 14.87
CA ILE A 638 -6.89 -46.78 13.59
C ILE A 638 -7.90 -46.53 12.46
N VAL A 639 -7.75 -45.41 11.76
CA VAL A 639 -8.59 -45.01 10.61
C VAL A 639 -7.79 -45.21 9.32
N THR A 640 -8.21 -46.14 8.48
CA THR A 640 -7.50 -46.47 7.23
C THR A 640 -7.60 -45.31 6.24
N PRO A 641 -6.49 -44.82 5.66
CA PRO A 641 -6.52 -43.71 4.72
C PRO A 641 -7.19 -44.12 3.39
N GLU A 642 -8.03 -43.24 2.84
CA GLU A 642 -8.73 -43.47 1.55
C GLU A 642 -7.78 -43.38 0.34
N ARG A 643 -6.58 -42.81 0.53
CA ARG A 643 -5.50 -42.71 -0.45
C ARG A 643 -4.21 -43.27 0.15
N ALA A 644 -3.22 -43.52 -0.69
CA ALA A 644 -1.90 -44.03 -0.31
C ALA A 644 -1.06 -42.99 0.49
N SER A 645 -1.61 -42.47 1.60
CA SER A 645 -0.82 -41.85 2.64
C SER A 645 -0.14 -42.96 3.44
N GLU A 646 1.17 -42.84 3.65
CA GLU A 646 1.98 -43.79 4.43
C GLU A 646 1.89 -43.56 5.95
N GLU A 647 1.19 -42.51 6.40
CA GLU A 647 1.12 -42.12 7.82
C GLU A 647 -0.11 -42.71 8.53
N GLU A 648 0.12 -43.20 9.76
CA GLU A 648 -0.93 -43.76 10.61
C GLU A 648 -1.84 -42.66 11.15
N ARG A 649 -3.16 -42.83 10.99
CA ARG A 649 -4.18 -41.91 11.51
C ARG A 649 -5.16 -42.67 12.40
N PHE A 650 -5.67 -42.03 13.45
CA PHE A 650 -6.52 -42.72 14.41
C PHE A 650 -7.40 -41.75 15.20
N ASN A 651 -8.61 -42.20 15.56
CA ASN A 651 -9.43 -41.53 16.55
C ASN A 651 -8.95 -41.89 17.97
N ILE A 652 -9.25 -41.03 18.93
CA ILE A 652 -9.00 -41.23 20.36
C ILE A 652 -10.35 -41.36 21.06
N TYR A 653 -10.56 -42.50 21.71
CA TYR A 653 -11.75 -42.73 22.53
C TYR A 653 -11.33 -42.94 23.98
N ALA A 654 -11.75 -42.06 24.88
CA ALA A 654 -11.35 -42.09 26.29
C ALA A 654 -12.57 -42.12 27.21
N TYR A 655 -12.50 -42.92 28.28
CA TYR A 655 -13.56 -43.05 29.28
C TYR A 655 -13.00 -43.34 30.67
N VAL A 656 -13.81 -43.14 31.71
CA VAL A 656 -13.38 -43.27 33.11
C VAL A 656 -13.67 -44.67 33.66
N GLY A 657 -12.71 -45.24 34.37
CA GLY A 657 -12.86 -46.53 35.06
C GLY A 657 -13.06 -47.70 34.09
N LYS A 658 -14.03 -48.57 34.40
CA LYS A 658 -14.35 -49.75 33.58
C LYS A 658 -15.56 -49.55 32.67
N ASN A 659 -16.21 -48.39 32.70
CA ASN A 659 -17.37 -48.14 31.87
C ASN A 659 -16.93 -47.72 30.45
N ARG A 660 -16.67 -48.71 29.60
CA ARG A 660 -16.32 -48.52 28.16
C ARG A 660 -17.41 -47.78 27.37
N HIS A 661 -18.62 -47.69 27.92
CA HIS A 661 -19.81 -47.20 27.25
C HIS A 661 -20.54 -46.16 28.13
N PRO A 662 -20.09 -44.90 28.11
CA PRO A 662 -20.56 -43.87 29.03
C PRO A 662 -21.97 -43.35 28.71
N ASP A 663 -22.58 -42.66 29.68
CA ASP A 663 -23.89 -42.02 29.58
C ASP A 663 -23.87 -40.68 28.81
N VAL A 664 -22.74 -39.97 28.83
CA VAL A 664 -22.52 -38.70 28.12
C VAL A 664 -21.29 -38.83 27.22
N LEU A 665 -21.44 -38.56 25.93
CA LEU A 665 -20.34 -38.50 24.96
C LEU A 665 -20.06 -37.04 24.58
N VAL A 666 -18.81 -36.61 24.66
CA VAL A 666 -18.38 -35.28 24.24
C VAL A 666 -17.31 -35.43 23.15
N THR A 667 -17.46 -34.74 22.03
CA THR A 667 -16.66 -35.00 20.83
C THR A 667 -16.30 -33.75 20.05
N SER A 668 -15.14 -33.75 19.39
CA SER A 668 -14.56 -32.68 18.56
C SER A 668 -13.44 -33.27 17.71
N HIS A 669 -13.01 -32.61 16.64
CA HIS A 669 -11.89 -33.08 15.82
C HIS A 669 -10.54 -32.49 16.24
N ILE A 670 -9.45 -33.18 15.86
CA ILE A 670 -8.06 -32.76 16.11
C ILE A 670 -7.31 -32.36 14.85
N ASP A 671 -7.86 -32.65 13.66
CA ASP A 671 -7.30 -32.18 12.40
C ASP A 671 -7.67 -30.72 12.11
N THR A 672 -6.97 -30.13 11.12
CA THR A 672 -7.08 -28.73 10.73
C THR A 672 -6.90 -28.58 9.22
N VAL A 673 -7.42 -27.49 8.63
CA VAL A 673 -7.11 -27.15 7.22
C VAL A 673 -5.67 -26.65 6.99
N PRO A 674 -5.10 -26.83 5.79
CA PRO A 674 -3.84 -26.19 5.41
C PRO A 674 -4.00 -24.66 5.19
N PRO A 675 -2.93 -23.85 5.33
CA PRO A 675 -1.60 -24.23 5.80
C PRO A 675 -1.52 -24.30 7.33
N PHE A 676 -0.46 -24.91 7.85
CA PHE A 676 -0.09 -24.79 9.27
C PHE A 676 0.29 -23.34 9.58
N ILE A 677 -0.31 -22.78 10.63
CA ILE A 677 -0.01 -21.44 11.15
C ILE A 677 0.45 -21.61 12.60
N PRO A 678 1.69 -21.24 12.94
CA PRO A 678 2.22 -21.42 14.28
C PRO A 678 1.42 -20.68 15.35
N TYR A 679 1.41 -21.23 16.56
CA TYR A 679 0.85 -20.58 17.75
C TYR A 679 1.54 -19.24 18.03
N SER A 680 0.78 -18.18 18.25
CA SER A 680 1.26 -16.87 18.68
C SER A 680 0.33 -16.23 19.71
N LEU A 681 0.92 -15.40 20.57
CA LEU A 681 0.19 -14.62 21.57
C LEU A 681 0.16 -13.14 21.19
N HIS A 682 -0.99 -12.50 21.40
CA HIS A 682 -1.18 -11.08 21.18
C HIS A 682 -1.87 -10.46 22.39
N ALA A 683 -1.21 -9.52 23.05
CA ALA A 683 -1.83 -8.76 24.14
C ALA A 683 -3.02 -7.93 23.61
N PRO A 684 -4.09 -7.78 24.41
CA PRO A 684 -5.25 -6.97 24.05
C PRO A 684 -4.84 -5.53 23.79
N THR A 685 -5.36 -4.96 22.70
CA THR A 685 -5.20 -3.54 22.37
C THR A 685 -6.26 -2.73 23.12
N SER A 686 -6.15 -2.64 24.46
CA SER A 686 -7.05 -1.78 25.25
C SER A 686 -6.59 -0.32 25.21
N ASP A 687 -7.50 0.59 24.86
CA ASP A 687 -7.31 2.05 24.91
C ASP A 687 -7.24 2.60 26.35
N THR A 688 -7.39 1.74 27.36
CA THR A 688 -7.52 2.09 28.79
C THR A 688 -6.24 1.85 29.61
N GLY A 689 -5.21 1.24 29.02
CA GLY A 689 -3.91 1.02 29.68
C GLY A 689 -3.90 -0.05 30.78
N SER A 690 -5.00 -0.76 31.04
CA SER A 690 -5.03 -1.91 31.96
C SER A 690 -4.98 -3.22 31.17
N PHE A 691 -3.96 -4.04 31.44
CA PHE A 691 -3.89 -5.41 30.95
C PHE A 691 -4.90 -6.28 31.70
N ASN A 692 -5.75 -6.97 30.97
CA ASN A 692 -6.63 -7.99 31.51
C ASN A 692 -6.30 -9.33 30.84
N ARG A 693 -6.04 -10.36 31.65
CA ARG A 693 -5.66 -11.70 31.19
C ARG A 693 -6.73 -12.31 30.28
N THR A 694 -8.01 -12.06 30.53
CA THR A 694 -9.10 -12.64 29.73
C THR A 694 -9.08 -12.16 28.29
N ASP A 695 -8.51 -10.99 28.04
CA ASP A 695 -8.52 -10.37 26.71
C ASP A 695 -7.24 -10.73 25.93
N LEU A 696 -6.35 -11.56 26.50
CA LEU A 696 -5.18 -12.12 25.80
C LEU A 696 -5.64 -12.97 24.61
N ILE A 697 -5.17 -12.62 23.42
CA ILE A 697 -5.51 -13.30 22.18
C ILE A 697 -4.48 -14.38 21.89
N ILE A 698 -4.97 -15.59 21.64
CA ILE A 698 -4.24 -16.77 21.21
C ILE A 698 -4.56 -16.99 19.73
N ALA A 699 -3.55 -16.94 18.85
CA ALA A 699 -3.71 -17.09 17.41
C ALA A 699 -2.87 -18.25 16.86
N GLY A 700 -3.29 -18.83 15.74
CA GLY A 700 -2.67 -20.01 15.13
C GLY A 700 -3.71 -20.96 14.54
N ARG A 701 -3.26 -21.89 13.69
CA ARG A 701 -4.15 -22.86 13.03
C ARG A 701 -4.69 -23.85 14.05
N GLY A 702 -6.01 -23.93 14.16
CA GLY A 702 -6.71 -24.75 15.15
C GLY A 702 -6.90 -24.07 16.50
N THR A 703 -6.47 -22.81 16.67
CA THR A 703 -6.75 -22.07 17.92
C THR A 703 -8.24 -21.85 18.16
N VAL A 704 -9.05 -21.88 17.11
CA VAL A 704 -10.50 -21.88 17.16
C VAL A 704 -11.01 -23.24 16.73
N ASP A 705 -10.61 -23.69 15.53
CA ASP A 705 -11.24 -24.79 14.81
C ASP A 705 -10.35 -26.04 14.68
N ALA A 706 -10.49 -27.07 15.51
CA ALA A 706 -11.36 -27.15 16.70
C ALA A 706 -10.56 -27.40 17.99
N LYS A 707 -9.25 -27.16 18.01
CA LYS A 707 -8.40 -27.53 19.16
C LYS A 707 -8.75 -26.76 20.44
N ALA A 708 -9.39 -25.59 20.34
CA ALA A 708 -9.96 -24.92 21.51
C ALA A 708 -11.13 -25.69 22.13
N SER A 709 -12.03 -26.25 21.32
CA SER A 709 -13.07 -27.16 21.81
C SER A 709 -12.45 -28.39 22.46
N VAL A 710 -11.46 -29.03 21.83
CA VAL A 710 -10.73 -30.18 22.39
C VAL A 710 -10.18 -29.86 23.78
N ALA A 711 -9.44 -28.76 23.91
CA ALA A 711 -8.87 -28.34 25.19
C ALA A 711 -9.96 -28.08 26.25
N ALA A 712 -11.01 -27.33 25.89
CA ALA A 712 -12.07 -26.98 26.83
C ALA A 712 -12.89 -28.21 27.27
N ILE A 713 -13.14 -29.16 26.37
CA ILE A 713 -13.82 -30.43 26.65
C ILE A 713 -13.03 -31.27 27.65
N VAL A 714 -11.72 -31.44 27.43
CA VAL A 714 -10.85 -32.23 28.32
C VAL A 714 -10.88 -31.65 29.73
N PHE A 715 -10.68 -30.35 29.89
CA PHE A 715 -10.66 -29.71 31.20
C PHE A 715 -12.03 -29.65 31.87
N ALA A 716 -13.12 -29.49 31.12
CA ALA A 716 -14.47 -29.59 31.67
C ALA A 716 -14.78 -30.99 32.21
N ALA A 717 -14.32 -32.05 31.52
CA ALA A 717 -14.45 -33.42 31.99
C ALA A 717 -13.61 -33.66 33.26
N LEU A 718 -12.36 -33.20 33.29
CA LEU A 718 -11.48 -33.31 34.48
C LEU A 718 -12.10 -32.61 35.70
N GLU A 719 -12.54 -31.36 35.56
CA GLU A 719 -13.19 -30.63 36.66
C GLU A 719 -14.48 -31.30 37.13
N THR A 720 -15.24 -31.90 36.21
CA THR A 720 -16.47 -32.65 36.57
C THR A 720 -16.13 -33.93 37.33
N LEU A 721 -15.04 -34.61 36.97
CA LEU A 721 -14.60 -35.84 37.63
C LEU A 721 -13.98 -35.57 39.01
N ASP A 722 -13.34 -34.42 39.19
CA ASP A 722 -12.87 -33.99 40.51
C ASP A 722 -14.04 -33.74 41.48
N GLU A 723 -15.16 -33.22 40.97
CA GLU A 723 -16.39 -33.00 41.76
C GLU A 723 -17.23 -34.28 41.91
N ASN A 724 -17.28 -35.12 40.87
CA ASN A 724 -18.01 -36.38 40.82
C ASN A 724 -17.16 -37.48 40.16
N PRO A 725 -16.34 -38.22 40.93
CA PRO A 725 -15.43 -39.24 40.39
C PRO A 725 -16.13 -40.42 39.70
N ASN A 726 -17.45 -40.57 39.90
CA ASN A 726 -18.26 -41.61 39.28
C ASN A 726 -19.05 -41.10 38.06
N ALA A 727 -18.83 -39.86 37.62
CA ALA A 727 -19.49 -39.31 36.44
C ALA A 727 -19.18 -40.16 35.20
N SER A 728 -20.22 -40.56 34.46
CA SER A 728 -20.08 -41.44 33.31
C SER A 728 -19.86 -40.64 32.02
N ILE A 729 -18.63 -40.17 31.81
CA ILE A 729 -18.25 -39.30 30.68
C ILE A 729 -17.31 -40.05 29.72
N GLY A 730 -17.59 -39.93 28.41
CA GLY A 730 -16.72 -40.36 27.32
C GLY A 730 -16.27 -39.18 26.47
N LEU A 731 -15.01 -39.22 26.05
CA LEU A 731 -14.41 -38.25 25.14
C LEU A 731 -14.06 -38.96 23.83
N LEU A 732 -14.47 -38.38 22.71
CA LEU A 732 -14.13 -38.85 21.37
C LEU A 732 -13.48 -37.73 20.58
N PHE A 733 -12.21 -37.91 20.20
CA PHE A 733 -11.51 -36.99 19.32
C PHE A 733 -11.20 -37.66 17.99
N ASP A 734 -11.78 -37.16 16.91
CA ASP A 734 -11.73 -37.77 15.58
C ASP A 734 -10.80 -37.04 14.60
N VAL A 735 -10.50 -37.74 13.50
CA VAL A 735 -9.60 -37.26 12.44
C VAL A 735 -10.31 -37.17 11.09
N GLY A 736 -9.93 -36.18 10.30
CA GLY A 736 -10.40 -36.00 8.93
C GLY A 736 -11.81 -35.42 8.83
N GLU A 737 -12.24 -34.63 9.81
CA GLU A 737 -13.48 -33.85 9.76
C GLU A 737 -13.45 -32.94 8.52
N GLU A 738 -12.35 -32.19 8.39
CA GLU A 738 -12.14 -31.08 7.45
C GLU A 738 -12.15 -31.46 5.97
N ASN A 739 -12.13 -32.76 5.67
CA ASN A 739 -12.16 -33.28 4.30
C ASN A 739 -13.33 -34.23 4.03
N SER A 740 -13.58 -35.19 4.90
CA SER A 740 -14.42 -36.35 4.59
C SER A 740 -15.28 -36.83 5.75
N GLY A 741 -15.04 -36.38 6.99
CA GLY A 741 -15.64 -36.92 8.21
C GLY A 741 -15.31 -38.40 8.43
N VAL A 742 -14.16 -38.87 7.94
CA VAL A 742 -13.81 -40.30 7.95
C VAL A 742 -13.67 -40.86 9.37
N GLY A 743 -13.12 -40.06 10.29
CA GLY A 743 -12.96 -40.42 11.70
C GLY A 743 -14.29 -40.72 12.37
N MET A 744 -15.23 -39.77 12.36
CA MET A 744 -16.56 -39.97 12.94
C MET A 744 -17.31 -41.13 12.29
N LYS A 745 -17.23 -41.28 10.96
CA LYS A 745 -17.82 -42.43 10.25
C LYS A 745 -17.22 -43.75 10.74
N HIS A 746 -15.92 -43.81 10.96
CA HIS A 746 -15.25 -45.02 11.44
C HIS A 746 -15.70 -45.37 12.86
N PHE A 747 -15.72 -44.39 13.77
CA PHE A 747 -16.24 -44.57 15.13
C PHE A 747 -17.69 -45.04 15.12
N SER A 748 -18.54 -44.38 14.34
CA SER A 748 -19.97 -44.67 14.24
C SER A 748 -20.27 -46.10 13.77
N ASN A 749 -19.39 -46.72 12.98
CA ASN A 749 -19.52 -48.09 12.48
C ASN A 749 -18.78 -49.13 13.34
N SER A 750 -18.13 -48.71 14.42
CA SER A 750 -17.34 -49.57 15.30
C SER A 750 -18.14 -50.12 16.48
N GLU A 751 -17.58 -51.10 17.19
CA GLU A 751 -18.15 -51.62 18.44
C GLU A 751 -18.20 -50.59 19.59
N LEU A 752 -17.46 -49.47 19.47
CA LEU A 752 -17.46 -48.40 20.46
C LEU A 752 -18.76 -47.58 20.43
N ASN A 753 -19.53 -47.67 19.34
CA ASN A 753 -20.87 -47.10 19.21
C ASN A 753 -21.93 -48.23 19.17
N PRO A 754 -22.20 -48.91 20.30
CA PRO A 754 -23.04 -50.10 20.31
C PRO A 754 -24.50 -49.78 19.96
N THR A 755 -25.24 -50.80 19.54
CA THR A 755 -26.70 -50.76 19.38
C THR A 755 -27.33 -51.79 20.33
N PRO A 756 -28.13 -51.39 21.35
CA PRO A 756 -28.52 -50.01 21.69
C PRO A 756 -27.32 -49.20 22.24
N PRO A 757 -27.31 -47.87 22.09
CA PRO A 757 -26.20 -47.05 22.57
C PRO A 757 -26.32 -46.92 24.07
N THR A 758 -25.24 -46.58 24.74
CA THR A 758 -25.27 -46.35 26.19
C THR A 758 -25.43 -44.89 26.55
N TYR A 759 -24.94 -43.98 25.70
CA TYR A 759 -25.06 -42.56 25.95
C TYR A 759 -26.47 -42.06 25.63
N HIS A 760 -27.00 -41.20 26.50
CA HIS A 760 -28.27 -40.50 26.29
C HIS A 760 -28.06 -39.03 25.88
N THR A 761 -26.82 -38.52 25.96
CA THR A 761 -26.45 -37.19 25.50
C THR A 761 -25.16 -37.24 24.68
N VAL A 762 -25.12 -36.51 23.57
CA VAL A 762 -23.91 -36.20 22.79
C VAL A 762 -23.71 -34.69 22.72
N ILE A 763 -22.49 -34.23 22.96
CA ILE A 763 -22.10 -32.81 22.85
C ILE A 763 -21.00 -32.70 21.79
N PHE A 764 -21.26 -31.96 20.72
CA PHE A 764 -20.32 -31.68 19.63
C PHE A 764 -19.62 -30.35 19.88
N GLY A 765 -18.30 -30.35 19.74
CA GLY A 765 -17.41 -29.24 20.01
C GLY A 765 -17.00 -28.51 18.75
N GLU A 766 -17.54 -27.32 18.51
CA GLU A 766 -17.32 -26.53 17.29
C GLU A 766 -17.33 -25.02 17.57
N PRO A 767 -16.76 -24.17 16.70
CA PRO A 767 -16.71 -22.72 16.89
C PRO A 767 -18.11 -22.08 16.81
N THR A 768 -18.71 -21.77 17.97
CA THR A 768 -20.10 -21.28 18.06
C THR A 768 -20.23 -19.99 18.86
N GLU A 769 -19.12 -19.29 19.08
CA GLU A 769 -19.09 -18.02 19.84
C GLU A 769 -19.74 -18.17 21.23
N LEU A 770 -19.49 -19.32 21.89
CA LEU A 770 -20.07 -19.68 23.21
C LEU A 770 -21.61 -19.74 23.23
N SER A 771 -22.23 -20.00 22.08
CA SER A 771 -23.68 -20.13 21.94
C SER A 771 -24.10 -21.58 21.68
N LEU A 772 -25.30 -21.96 22.10
CA LEU A 772 -25.91 -23.22 21.68
C LEU A 772 -26.48 -23.07 20.27
N VAL A 773 -26.14 -24.01 19.40
CA VAL A 773 -26.66 -24.03 18.03
C VAL A 773 -27.96 -24.83 18.00
N ALA A 774 -29.07 -24.24 17.57
CA ALA A 774 -30.34 -24.92 17.39
C ALA A 774 -30.37 -25.78 16.11
N ALA A 775 -29.70 -25.31 15.05
CA ALA A 775 -29.62 -26.00 13.78
C ALA A 775 -28.43 -25.53 12.94
N HIS A 776 -27.93 -26.43 12.09
CA HIS A 776 -26.96 -26.10 11.05
C HIS A 776 -27.36 -26.64 9.67
N LYS A 777 -26.85 -26.01 8.60
CA LYS A 777 -27.15 -26.43 7.23
C LYS A 777 -26.51 -27.77 6.88
N GLY A 778 -27.21 -28.52 6.04
CA GLY A 778 -26.69 -29.72 5.39
C GLY A 778 -25.69 -29.38 4.28
N THR A 779 -25.15 -30.40 3.63
CA THR A 779 -24.13 -30.26 2.57
C THR A 779 -24.39 -31.18 1.39
N LEU A 780 -24.02 -30.74 0.19
CA LEU A 780 -23.90 -31.59 -0.99
C LEU A 780 -22.79 -31.02 -1.89
N GLY A 781 -21.71 -31.77 -2.06
CA GLY A 781 -20.66 -31.48 -3.03
C GLY A 781 -20.86 -32.26 -4.33
N PHE A 782 -20.53 -31.66 -5.47
CA PHE A 782 -20.47 -32.35 -6.76
C PHE A 782 -19.51 -31.66 -7.73
N LYS A 783 -19.08 -32.39 -8.77
CA LYS A 783 -18.38 -31.82 -9.91
C LYS A 783 -19.35 -31.66 -11.07
N LEU A 784 -19.32 -30.53 -11.76
CA LEU A 784 -19.94 -30.39 -13.07
C LEU A 784 -18.87 -30.61 -14.12
N ILE A 785 -19.04 -31.64 -14.96
CA ILE A 785 -18.08 -32.05 -15.98
C ILE A 785 -18.64 -31.71 -17.35
N ALA A 786 -17.79 -31.17 -18.22
CA ALA A 786 -18.08 -30.96 -19.63
C ALA A 786 -17.01 -31.65 -20.48
N ASP A 787 -17.47 -32.53 -21.37
CA ASP A 787 -16.65 -33.18 -22.38
C ASP A 787 -16.91 -32.54 -23.75
N GLY A 788 -15.85 -32.37 -24.51
CA GLY A 788 -15.87 -31.80 -25.85
C GLY A 788 -14.86 -32.49 -26.74
N LYS A 789 -14.36 -31.78 -27.75
CA LYS A 789 -13.45 -32.32 -28.74
C LYS A 789 -12.33 -31.34 -29.04
N ALA A 790 -11.09 -31.79 -28.87
CA ALA A 790 -9.91 -30.99 -29.16
C ALA A 790 -9.80 -30.69 -30.66
N ALA A 791 -9.43 -29.46 -30.97
CA ALA A 791 -9.06 -29.02 -32.30
C ALA A 791 -8.07 -27.87 -32.18
N HIS A 792 -7.35 -27.58 -33.28
CA HIS A 792 -6.56 -26.36 -33.34
C HIS A 792 -7.50 -25.15 -33.28
N SER A 793 -7.22 -24.18 -32.40
CA SER A 793 -8.07 -22.99 -32.17
C SER A 793 -8.35 -22.14 -33.43
N GLY A 794 -7.49 -22.24 -34.44
CA GLY A 794 -7.71 -21.62 -35.77
C GLY A 794 -8.82 -22.27 -36.61
N TYR A 795 -9.28 -23.46 -36.22
CA TYR A 795 -10.36 -24.20 -36.87
C TYR A 795 -11.38 -24.69 -35.82
N PRO A 796 -12.01 -23.79 -35.06
CA PRO A 796 -12.80 -24.17 -33.89
C PRO A 796 -14.00 -25.06 -34.24
N TRP A 797 -14.54 -24.97 -35.46
CA TRP A 797 -15.64 -25.81 -35.97
C TRP A 797 -15.27 -27.29 -36.15
N LEU A 798 -13.98 -27.68 -36.08
CA LEU A 798 -13.56 -29.08 -36.09
C LEU A 798 -13.60 -29.73 -34.70
N GLY A 799 -13.71 -28.90 -33.65
CA GLY A 799 -13.78 -29.31 -32.25
C GLY A 799 -15.07 -28.83 -31.58
N GLU A 800 -15.18 -29.15 -30.29
CA GLU A 800 -16.30 -28.78 -29.43
C GLU A 800 -15.71 -28.31 -28.10
N SER A 801 -15.93 -27.04 -27.76
CA SER A 801 -15.28 -26.44 -26.59
C SER A 801 -16.00 -26.83 -25.30
N ALA A 802 -15.44 -27.72 -24.50
CA ALA A 802 -15.96 -28.10 -23.18
C ALA A 802 -16.23 -26.89 -22.28
N ILE A 803 -15.34 -25.90 -22.26
CA ILE A 803 -15.52 -24.65 -21.50
C ILE A 803 -16.77 -23.88 -21.97
N SER A 804 -17.04 -23.83 -23.28
CA SER A 804 -18.18 -23.09 -23.84
C SER A 804 -19.50 -23.79 -23.52
N SER A 805 -19.49 -25.12 -23.38
CA SER A 805 -20.65 -25.90 -22.92
C SER A 805 -20.87 -25.79 -21.41
N LEU A 806 -19.80 -25.68 -20.62
CA LEU A 806 -19.86 -25.63 -19.15
C LEU A 806 -20.41 -24.28 -18.62
N ILE A 807 -19.99 -23.15 -19.21
CA ILE A 807 -20.30 -21.80 -18.71
C ILE A 807 -21.81 -21.53 -18.56
N PRO A 808 -22.67 -21.81 -19.55
CA PRO A 808 -24.12 -21.53 -19.43
C PRO A 808 -24.78 -22.31 -18.30
N VAL A 809 -24.34 -23.55 -18.06
CA VAL A 809 -24.87 -24.40 -17.00
C VAL A 809 -24.48 -23.84 -15.63
N LEU A 810 -23.21 -23.47 -15.44
CA LEU A 810 -22.74 -22.83 -14.21
C LEU A 810 -23.49 -21.51 -13.92
N ALA A 811 -23.65 -20.67 -14.93
CA ALA A 811 -24.37 -19.40 -14.79
C ALA A 811 -25.82 -19.62 -14.37
N TYR A 812 -26.49 -20.66 -14.85
CA TYR A 812 -27.85 -20.98 -14.43
C TYR A 812 -27.91 -21.59 -13.03
N LEU A 813 -26.98 -22.51 -12.69
CA LEU A 813 -26.91 -23.13 -11.37
C LEU A 813 -26.74 -22.07 -10.26
N ASP A 814 -25.92 -21.04 -10.50
CA ASP A 814 -25.70 -19.95 -9.56
C ASP A 814 -27.00 -19.19 -9.21
N THR A 815 -27.96 -19.12 -10.14
CA THR A 815 -29.26 -18.47 -9.89
C THR A 815 -30.21 -19.31 -9.04
N LEU A 816 -29.99 -20.61 -8.88
CA LEU A 816 -30.92 -21.51 -8.20
C LEU A 816 -31.14 -21.15 -6.73
N GLN A 817 -30.16 -20.54 -6.07
CA GLN A 817 -30.27 -20.12 -4.67
C GLN A 817 -31.25 -18.95 -4.45
N ASP A 818 -31.46 -18.12 -5.47
CA ASP A 818 -32.34 -16.95 -5.39
C ASP A 818 -33.72 -17.23 -6.00
N LEU A 819 -33.84 -18.25 -6.85
CA LEU A 819 -35.12 -18.70 -7.37
C LEU A 819 -36.04 -19.23 -6.26
N PRO A 820 -37.35 -18.93 -6.32
CA PRO A 820 -38.33 -19.58 -5.46
C PRO A 820 -38.37 -21.09 -5.71
N THR A 821 -38.63 -21.88 -4.65
CA THR A 821 -38.63 -23.35 -4.72
C THR A 821 -39.66 -23.88 -5.71
N GLU A 822 -40.84 -23.24 -5.80
CA GLU A 822 -41.91 -23.55 -6.75
C GLU A 822 -41.52 -23.30 -8.22
N LYS A 823 -40.48 -22.49 -8.47
CA LYS A 823 -39.91 -22.24 -9.81
C LYS A 823 -38.67 -23.10 -10.09
N GLY A 824 -38.40 -24.10 -9.25
CA GLY A 824 -37.25 -24.99 -9.37
C GLY A 824 -35.97 -24.47 -8.72
N GLY A 825 -36.06 -23.47 -7.84
CA GLY A 825 -34.95 -23.04 -7.00
C GLY A 825 -34.65 -24.03 -5.86
N LEU A 826 -33.53 -23.82 -5.17
CA LEU A 826 -33.12 -24.65 -4.04
C LEU A 826 -34.14 -24.57 -2.88
N LEU A 827 -34.21 -25.62 -2.08
CA LEU A 827 -35.09 -25.70 -0.91
C LEU A 827 -34.67 -24.68 0.17
N ARG A 828 -35.63 -24.24 0.98
CA ARG A 828 -35.44 -23.21 2.02
C ARG A 828 -36.28 -23.55 3.25
N SER A 829 -35.85 -23.11 4.43
CA SER A 829 -36.57 -23.29 5.69
C SER A 829 -36.72 -21.97 6.44
N GLU A 830 -37.69 -21.90 7.35
CA GLU A 830 -37.86 -20.74 8.24
C GLU A 830 -36.67 -20.60 9.21
N THR A 831 -36.13 -21.73 9.68
CA THR A 831 -35.04 -21.77 10.66
C THR A 831 -33.67 -21.46 10.05
N LEU A 832 -33.31 -22.05 8.91
CA LEU A 832 -31.97 -21.94 8.31
C LEU A 832 -31.94 -21.03 7.07
N GLY A 833 -33.08 -20.42 6.72
CA GLY A 833 -33.22 -19.52 5.58
C GLY A 833 -33.05 -20.22 4.23
N LYS A 834 -32.33 -19.58 3.30
CA LYS A 834 -32.10 -20.12 1.95
C LYS A 834 -30.92 -21.09 1.90
N SER A 835 -31.06 -22.17 1.14
CA SER A 835 -29.89 -22.95 0.71
C SER A 835 -29.00 -22.09 -0.19
N THR A 836 -27.68 -22.30 -0.11
CA THR A 836 -26.70 -21.51 -0.86
C THR A 836 -25.85 -22.42 -1.73
N LEU A 837 -25.47 -21.94 -2.92
CA LEU A 837 -24.62 -22.66 -3.85
C LEU A 837 -23.33 -21.87 -4.06
N ASN A 838 -22.19 -22.55 -4.04
CA ASN A 838 -20.87 -21.97 -4.27
C ASN A 838 -20.13 -22.74 -5.36
N ILE A 839 -19.70 -22.04 -6.41
CA ILE A 839 -18.80 -22.57 -7.45
C ILE A 839 -17.37 -22.32 -6.96
N GLY A 840 -16.79 -23.31 -6.27
CA GLY A 840 -15.53 -23.15 -5.55
C GLY A 840 -14.28 -23.24 -6.44
N ARG A 841 -14.34 -23.99 -7.54
CA ARG A 841 -13.21 -24.17 -8.47
C ARG A 841 -13.70 -24.41 -9.88
N VAL A 842 -13.01 -23.84 -10.87
CA VAL A 842 -13.23 -24.11 -12.30
C VAL A 842 -11.88 -24.39 -12.96
N HIS A 843 -11.79 -25.47 -13.73
CA HIS A 843 -10.59 -25.86 -14.45
C HIS A 843 -10.96 -26.37 -15.85
N GLY A 844 -10.17 -26.01 -16.87
CA GLY A 844 -10.42 -26.50 -18.23
C GLY A 844 -9.43 -25.95 -19.24
N GLY A 845 -9.17 -26.73 -20.29
CA GLY A 845 -8.21 -26.39 -21.34
C GLY A 845 -6.76 -26.70 -21.01
N ILE A 846 -5.93 -26.75 -22.06
CA ILE A 846 -4.52 -27.14 -21.98
C ILE A 846 -3.61 -26.01 -22.47
N ALA A 847 -3.99 -25.32 -23.55
CA ALA A 847 -3.26 -24.20 -24.13
C ALA A 847 -4.21 -23.26 -24.88
N SER A 848 -3.84 -21.99 -25.03
CA SER A 848 -4.67 -20.98 -25.71
C SER A 848 -4.95 -21.29 -27.18
N ASN A 849 -4.09 -22.07 -27.83
CA ASN A 849 -4.22 -22.44 -29.24
C ASN A 849 -4.94 -23.78 -29.47
N VAL A 850 -5.53 -24.40 -28.43
CA VAL A 850 -6.25 -25.68 -28.51
C VAL A 850 -7.69 -25.50 -27.99
N VAL A 851 -8.69 -25.90 -28.78
CA VAL A 851 -10.08 -26.00 -28.33
C VAL A 851 -10.15 -27.00 -27.17
N PRO A 852 -10.68 -26.63 -26.00
CA PRO A 852 -10.62 -27.48 -24.82
C PRO A 852 -11.56 -28.68 -24.96
N ALA A 853 -11.01 -29.89 -24.91
CA ALA A 853 -11.79 -31.14 -24.93
C ALA A 853 -12.40 -31.51 -23.59
N HIS A 854 -11.95 -30.90 -22.49
CA HIS A 854 -12.43 -31.20 -21.15
C HIS A 854 -12.40 -29.96 -20.26
N ALA A 855 -13.42 -29.82 -19.42
CA ALA A 855 -13.51 -28.81 -18.38
C ALA A 855 -14.35 -29.36 -17.21
N GLU A 856 -13.97 -29.00 -15.98
CA GLU A 856 -14.70 -29.37 -14.77
C GLU A 856 -14.83 -28.18 -13.81
N ALA A 857 -15.89 -28.20 -13.00
CA ALA A 857 -16.08 -27.25 -11.91
C ALA A 857 -16.53 -27.96 -10.63
N ALA A 858 -15.90 -27.66 -9.50
CA ALA A 858 -16.32 -28.17 -8.19
C ALA A 858 -17.34 -27.20 -7.58
N VAL A 859 -18.52 -27.73 -7.23
CA VAL A 859 -19.65 -26.98 -6.70
C VAL A 859 -20.05 -27.56 -5.35
N SER A 860 -20.31 -26.68 -4.38
CA SER A 860 -20.78 -27.04 -3.04
C SER A 860 -22.12 -26.36 -2.75
N VAL A 861 -23.09 -27.11 -2.25
CA VAL A 861 -24.39 -26.62 -1.84
C VAL A 861 -24.53 -26.79 -0.33
N ARG A 862 -24.93 -25.72 0.37
CA ARG A 862 -25.35 -25.77 1.78
C ARG A 862 -26.87 -25.83 1.83
N LEU A 863 -27.41 -26.92 2.36
CA LEU A 863 -28.84 -27.23 2.35
C LEU A 863 -29.50 -26.63 3.60
N ALA A 864 -30.50 -25.78 3.43
CA ALA A 864 -31.32 -25.26 4.53
C ALA A 864 -32.56 -26.13 4.81
N ALA A 865 -32.95 -26.98 3.85
CA ALA A 865 -34.12 -27.86 3.94
C ALA A 865 -33.98 -29.07 3.00
N GLY A 866 -34.75 -30.12 3.27
CA GLY A 866 -34.82 -31.34 2.46
C GLY A 866 -33.57 -32.23 2.57
N THR A 867 -33.47 -33.16 1.63
CA THR A 867 -32.40 -34.17 1.57
C THR A 867 -31.37 -33.84 0.48
N PRO A 868 -30.15 -34.42 0.56
CA PRO A 868 -29.21 -34.40 -0.55
C PRO A 868 -29.83 -34.87 -1.86
N GLU A 869 -30.68 -35.90 -1.84
CA GLU A 869 -31.36 -36.46 -3.01
C GLU A 869 -32.34 -35.46 -3.66
N ASP A 870 -33.06 -34.68 -2.87
CA ASP A 870 -33.93 -33.61 -3.39
C ASP A 870 -33.09 -32.58 -4.15
N THR A 871 -31.95 -32.20 -3.58
CA THR A 871 -31.04 -31.22 -4.19
C THR A 871 -30.39 -31.79 -5.46
N ARG A 872 -29.94 -33.07 -5.45
CA ARG A 872 -29.45 -33.75 -6.67
C ARG A 872 -30.46 -33.68 -7.80
N THR A 873 -31.74 -33.97 -7.49
CA THR A 873 -32.83 -33.92 -8.46
C THR A 873 -33.03 -32.51 -9.03
N ILE A 874 -32.92 -31.47 -8.21
CA ILE A 874 -33.00 -30.06 -8.65
C ILE A 874 -31.83 -29.73 -9.59
N ILE A 875 -30.60 -30.10 -9.22
CA ILE A 875 -29.39 -29.87 -10.03
C ILE A 875 -29.48 -30.60 -11.37
N GLU A 876 -29.84 -31.88 -11.39
CA GLU A 876 -29.98 -32.66 -12.62
C GLU A 876 -31.03 -32.08 -13.58
N ARG A 877 -32.17 -31.62 -13.04
CA ARG A 877 -33.20 -30.92 -13.83
C ARG A 877 -32.69 -29.60 -14.37
N ALA A 878 -31.93 -28.84 -13.58
CA ALA A 878 -31.35 -27.57 -14.00
C ALA A 878 -30.32 -27.76 -15.12
N VAL A 879 -29.44 -28.76 -15.01
CA VAL A 879 -28.48 -29.13 -16.06
C VAL A 879 -29.23 -29.53 -17.33
N THR A 880 -30.17 -30.48 -17.23
CA THR A 880 -30.97 -30.95 -18.38
C THR A 880 -31.71 -29.82 -19.09
N LYS A 881 -32.23 -28.85 -18.33
CA LYS A 881 -32.94 -27.68 -18.86
C LYS A 881 -32.02 -26.79 -19.70
N VAL A 882 -30.80 -26.54 -19.25
CA VAL A 882 -29.84 -25.67 -19.95
C VAL A 882 -29.21 -26.37 -21.14
N THR A 883 -28.88 -27.65 -21.00
CA THR A 883 -28.23 -28.44 -22.06
C THR A 883 -29.21 -28.92 -23.12
N GLY A 884 -30.53 -28.77 -22.91
CA GLY A 884 -31.55 -29.35 -23.78
C GLY A 884 -31.52 -30.88 -23.81
N GLY A 885 -30.95 -31.51 -22.77
CA GLY A 885 -30.76 -32.95 -22.67
C GLY A 885 -29.44 -33.47 -23.28
N ASP A 886 -28.54 -32.58 -23.73
CA ASP A 886 -27.19 -32.99 -24.10
C ASP A 886 -26.46 -33.60 -22.90
N ARG A 887 -25.82 -34.75 -23.13
CA ARG A 887 -25.07 -35.54 -22.16
C ARG A 887 -23.59 -35.17 -22.09
N SER A 888 -23.13 -34.26 -22.94
CA SER A 888 -21.75 -33.73 -22.92
C SER A 888 -21.44 -32.95 -21.65
N VAL A 889 -22.46 -32.39 -20.97
CA VAL A 889 -22.32 -31.71 -19.67
C VAL A 889 -23.18 -32.41 -18.63
N TYR A 890 -22.58 -32.91 -17.56
CA TYR A 890 -23.29 -33.68 -16.54
C TYR A 890 -22.72 -33.44 -15.14
N PRO A 891 -23.58 -33.48 -14.10
CA PRO A 891 -23.11 -33.47 -12.73
C PRO A 891 -22.61 -34.86 -12.32
N ASP A 892 -21.41 -34.93 -11.77
CA ASP A 892 -20.83 -36.08 -11.10
C ASP A 892 -20.86 -35.84 -9.58
N PHE A 893 -21.73 -36.58 -8.90
CA PHE A 893 -21.90 -36.51 -7.45
C PHE A 893 -21.00 -37.49 -6.68
N GLY A 894 -20.10 -38.21 -7.35
CA GLY A 894 -19.25 -39.24 -6.74
C GLY A 894 -20.05 -40.34 -6.03
N ASP A 895 -19.48 -40.91 -4.96
CA ASP A 895 -20.18 -41.89 -4.13
C ASP A 895 -21.46 -41.28 -3.51
N ARG A 896 -22.55 -42.05 -3.56
CA ARG A 896 -23.92 -41.61 -3.20
C ARG A 896 -24.09 -41.05 -1.77
N LYS A 897 -23.05 -41.08 -0.93
CA LYS A 897 -23.04 -40.59 0.47
C LYS A 897 -22.41 -39.20 0.66
N ALA A 898 -22.04 -38.48 -0.40
CA ALA A 898 -21.31 -37.20 -0.34
C ALA A 898 -22.09 -35.97 0.17
N GLY A 899 -23.16 -36.16 0.95
CA GLY A 899 -23.95 -35.05 1.48
C GLY A 899 -24.79 -35.44 2.69
N ALA A 900 -25.17 -34.46 3.50
CA ALA A 900 -25.97 -34.62 4.69
C ALA A 900 -27.18 -33.66 4.68
N PRO A 901 -28.34 -34.07 5.23
CA PRO A 901 -29.46 -33.15 5.43
C PRO A 901 -29.13 -32.11 6.54
N PRO A 902 -29.91 -31.02 6.64
CA PRO A 902 -29.81 -30.09 7.77
C PRO A 902 -29.91 -30.81 9.12
N GLN A 903 -29.10 -30.37 10.09
CA GLN A 903 -29.09 -30.95 11.43
C GLN A 903 -29.75 -30.02 12.43
N TYR A 904 -30.41 -30.63 13.42
CA TYR A 904 -31.08 -29.96 14.53
C TYR A 904 -30.56 -30.50 15.85
N PHE A 905 -30.46 -29.61 16.83
CA PHE A 905 -29.88 -29.86 18.14
C PHE A 905 -30.82 -29.34 19.23
N ASP A 906 -30.57 -29.79 20.44
CA ASP A 906 -31.26 -29.42 21.66
C ASP A 906 -30.70 -28.12 22.23
N VAL A 907 -31.58 -27.30 22.78
CA VAL A 907 -31.26 -25.96 23.32
C VAL A 907 -31.99 -25.71 24.64
N ASP A 908 -32.31 -26.79 25.36
CA ASP A 908 -33.11 -26.79 26.58
C ASP A 908 -32.29 -26.62 27.86
N VAL A 909 -31.04 -26.16 27.75
CA VAL A 909 -30.16 -25.84 28.88
C VAL A 909 -30.06 -24.32 29.01
N ASP A 910 -30.40 -23.80 30.19
CA ASP A 910 -30.42 -22.36 30.45
C ASP A 910 -29.01 -21.73 30.48
N GLY A 911 -28.98 -20.42 30.17
CA GLY A 911 -27.79 -19.59 30.31
C GLY A 911 -26.82 -19.63 29.13
N PHE A 912 -27.32 -20.01 27.94
CA PHE A 912 -26.63 -19.88 26.66
C PHE A 912 -27.45 -18.99 25.71
N GLU A 913 -26.78 -18.22 24.86
CA GLU A 913 -27.42 -17.66 23.68
C GLU A 913 -27.72 -18.79 22.69
N VAL A 914 -28.81 -18.68 21.93
CA VAL A 914 -29.22 -19.69 20.95
C VAL A 914 -29.13 -19.12 19.54
N ILE A 915 -28.34 -19.77 18.70
CA ILE A 915 -28.08 -19.35 17.31
C ILE A 915 -28.37 -20.48 16.31
N THR A 916 -28.35 -20.12 15.03
CA THR A 916 -28.31 -21.09 13.92
C THR A 916 -27.08 -20.80 13.08
N VAL A 917 -26.45 -21.84 12.54
CA VAL A 917 -25.21 -21.68 11.78
C VAL A 917 -25.33 -22.22 10.35
N ASN A 918 -24.48 -21.72 9.44
CA ASN A 918 -24.57 -22.02 8.01
C ASN A 918 -23.58 -23.09 7.53
N TYR A 919 -22.63 -23.49 8.38
CA TYR A 919 -21.68 -24.57 8.10
C TYR A 919 -22.26 -25.93 8.49
N GLY A 920 -21.51 -27.00 8.22
CA GLY A 920 -21.84 -28.35 8.67
C GLY A 920 -20.75 -28.86 9.61
N THR A 921 -21.09 -29.86 10.41
CA THR A 921 -20.21 -30.52 11.39
C THR A 921 -20.21 -32.02 11.14
N ASP A 922 -19.46 -32.80 11.94
CA ASP A 922 -19.50 -34.26 11.91
C ASP A 922 -20.75 -34.92 12.55
N ALA A 923 -21.67 -34.14 13.15
CA ALA A 923 -22.92 -34.65 13.70
C ALA A 923 -23.75 -35.60 12.79
N PRO A 924 -23.90 -35.37 11.47
CA PRO A 924 -24.57 -36.31 10.57
C PRO A 924 -23.82 -37.64 10.37
N ALA A 925 -22.51 -37.67 10.61
CA ALA A 925 -21.70 -38.88 10.46
C ALA A 925 -21.85 -39.83 11.65
N LEU A 926 -22.27 -39.34 12.81
CA LEU A 926 -22.57 -40.15 13.99
C LEU A 926 -23.97 -40.78 13.88
N LYS A 927 -24.03 -42.10 13.77
CA LYS A 927 -25.27 -42.87 13.93
C LYS A 927 -25.71 -42.85 15.40
N ILE A 928 -26.79 -42.12 15.64
CA ILE A 928 -27.44 -42.04 16.95
C ILE A 928 -28.58 -43.04 17.00
N HIS A 929 -28.65 -43.80 18.09
CA HIS A 929 -29.57 -44.93 18.25
C HIS A 929 -30.56 -44.67 19.40
N ASP A 930 -31.76 -44.17 19.15
CA ASP A 930 -32.70 -43.89 20.26
C ASP A 930 -33.06 -45.16 21.07
N GLN A 931 -33.14 -45.03 22.40
CA GLN A 931 -33.51 -46.12 23.30
C GLN A 931 -35.02 -46.15 23.53
N GLY A 932 -35.77 -46.86 22.68
CA GLY A 932 -37.21 -46.99 22.81
C GLY A 932 -37.91 -45.63 22.63
N THR A 933 -38.48 -45.06 23.70
CA THR A 933 -39.09 -43.73 23.70
C THR A 933 -38.14 -42.60 24.13
N ARG A 934 -36.94 -42.93 24.62
CA ARG A 934 -35.94 -41.95 25.06
C ARG A 934 -35.04 -41.56 23.89
N ARG A 935 -35.26 -40.35 23.35
CA ARG A 935 -34.41 -39.74 22.33
C ARG A 935 -33.07 -39.30 22.94
N VAL A 936 -31.97 -39.58 22.26
CA VAL A 936 -30.64 -39.07 22.64
C VAL A 936 -30.59 -37.56 22.39
N LYS A 937 -30.19 -36.80 23.40
CA LYS A 937 -30.02 -35.34 23.28
C LYS A 937 -28.73 -34.99 22.54
N LYS A 938 -28.76 -33.97 21.70
CA LYS A 938 -27.61 -33.49 20.92
C LYS A 938 -27.38 -32.02 21.18
N TYR A 939 -26.21 -31.64 21.64
CA TYR A 939 -25.82 -30.23 21.77
C TYR A 939 -24.64 -29.93 20.85
N LEU A 940 -24.58 -28.69 20.37
CA LEU A 940 -23.47 -28.17 19.57
C LEU A 940 -23.04 -26.84 20.19
N TYR A 941 -21.80 -26.79 20.67
CA TYR A 941 -21.27 -25.71 21.50
C TYR A 941 -19.75 -25.65 21.37
N GLY A 942 -19.15 -24.48 21.56
CA GLY A 942 -17.71 -24.32 21.63
C GLY A 942 -17.27 -22.86 21.47
N PRO A 943 -16.01 -22.56 21.81
CA PRO A 943 -15.51 -21.19 21.82
C PRO A 943 -15.05 -20.74 20.44
N GLY A 944 -14.92 -19.42 20.28
CA GLY A 944 -14.41 -18.80 19.06
C GLY A 944 -15.41 -18.78 17.92
N SER A 945 -15.09 -17.99 16.90
CA SER A 945 -16.01 -17.68 15.79
C SER A 945 -15.64 -18.47 14.54
N ILE A 946 -16.63 -19.12 13.93
CA ILE A 946 -16.44 -19.76 12.62
C ILE A 946 -16.01 -18.75 11.53
N LEU A 947 -16.23 -17.45 11.74
CA LEU A 947 -15.86 -16.40 10.77
C LEU A 947 -14.34 -16.23 10.62
N VAL A 948 -13.55 -16.68 11.60
CA VAL A 948 -12.08 -16.69 11.54
C VAL A 948 -11.52 -18.10 11.29
N ALA A 949 -12.36 -19.13 11.32
CA ALA A 949 -11.97 -20.48 10.97
C ALA A 949 -11.50 -20.54 9.50
N HIS A 950 -10.51 -21.39 9.24
CA HIS A 950 -9.86 -21.60 7.94
C HIS A 950 -9.13 -20.37 7.36
N ALA A 951 -9.19 -19.22 8.02
CA ALA A 951 -8.49 -18.01 7.63
C ALA A 951 -7.07 -17.95 8.23
N ASP A 952 -6.27 -16.97 7.77
CA ASP A 952 -4.91 -16.73 8.29
C ASP A 952 -4.90 -15.99 9.63
N ASN A 953 -6.04 -15.42 10.03
CA ASN A 953 -6.25 -14.68 11.27
C ASN A 953 -7.07 -15.46 12.31
N GLU A 954 -7.05 -16.79 12.26
CA GLU A 954 -7.69 -17.66 13.25
C GLU A 954 -7.13 -17.37 14.66
N ALA A 955 -8.03 -16.93 15.55
CA ALA A 955 -7.66 -16.52 16.90
C ALA A 955 -8.85 -16.58 17.86
N ILE A 956 -8.54 -16.81 19.14
CA ILE A 956 -9.47 -16.90 20.27
C ILE A 956 -8.91 -16.11 21.45
N THR A 957 -9.76 -15.62 22.35
CA THR A 957 -9.30 -15.03 23.61
C THR A 957 -9.18 -16.06 24.73
N VAL A 958 -8.30 -15.80 25.71
CA VAL A 958 -8.22 -16.62 26.94
C VAL A 958 -9.56 -16.68 27.65
N GLY A 959 -10.28 -15.56 27.72
CA GLY A 959 -11.60 -15.48 28.35
C GLY A 959 -12.63 -16.38 27.67
N GLU A 960 -12.65 -16.41 26.34
CA GLU A 960 -13.54 -17.33 25.60
C GLU A 960 -13.20 -18.80 25.86
N LEU A 961 -11.92 -19.16 25.88
CA LEU A 961 -11.50 -20.54 26.13
C LEU A 961 -11.89 -21.01 27.55
N GLU A 962 -11.71 -20.14 28.56
CA GLU A 962 -12.09 -20.42 29.94
C GLU A 962 -13.61 -20.48 30.14
N GLU A 963 -14.37 -19.60 29.47
CA GLU A 963 -15.82 -19.65 29.51
C GLU A 963 -16.36 -20.89 28.79
N ALA A 964 -15.68 -21.38 27.74
CA ALA A 964 -16.02 -22.66 27.13
C ALA A 964 -15.91 -23.83 28.10
N VAL A 965 -14.89 -23.89 28.96
CA VAL A 965 -14.79 -24.94 30.00
C VAL A 965 -16.04 -24.92 30.89
N ARG A 966 -16.46 -23.73 31.34
CA ARG A 966 -17.67 -23.58 32.16
C ARG A 966 -18.94 -24.00 31.41
N GLY A 967 -19.04 -23.66 30.13
CA GLY A 967 -20.15 -24.05 29.28
C GLY A 967 -20.25 -25.57 29.09
N TYR A 968 -19.15 -26.22 28.72
CA TYR A 968 -19.10 -27.68 28.60
C TYR A 968 -19.41 -28.36 29.93
N LYS A 969 -18.85 -27.88 31.05
CA LYS A 969 -19.15 -28.40 32.39
C LYS A 969 -20.64 -28.29 32.72
N ARG A 970 -21.29 -27.16 32.39
CA ARG A 970 -22.74 -26.99 32.57
C ARG A 970 -23.54 -28.00 31.74
N LEU A 971 -23.18 -28.21 30.48
CA LEU A 971 -23.85 -29.18 29.60
C LEU A 971 -23.68 -30.62 30.10
N ILE A 972 -22.47 -30.98 30.53
CA ILE A 972 -22.16 -32.28 31.13
C ILE A 972 -22.96 -32.47 32.42
N ALA A 973 -22.92 -31.49 33.35
CA ALA A 973 -23.61 -31.56 34.63
C ALA A 973 -25.15 -31.61 34.50
N THR A 974 -25.72 -31.00 33.46
CA THR A 974 -27.16 -31.08 33.18
C THR A 974 -27.54 -32.43 32.55
N SER A 975 -26.57 -33.14 32.00
CA SER A 975 -26.76 -34.43 31.34
C SER A 975 -26.60 -35.61 32.30
N LEU A 976 -25.67 -35.53 33.24
CA LEU A 976 -25.50 -36.48 34.35
C LEU A 976 -26.67 -36.40 35.34
#